data_AF-A0A0A1E7H1-F1
#
_entry.id   AF-A0A0A1E7H1-F1
#
_cell.length_a   1.000
_cell.length_b   1.000
_cell.length_c   1.000
_cell.angle_alpha   90.00
_cell.angle_beta   90.00
_cell.angle_gamma   90.00
#
_symmetry.space_group_name_H-M   'P 1'
#
loop_
_entity.id
_entity.type
_entity.pdbx_description
1 polymer ?
#
loop_
_entity_poly.entity_id
_entity_poly.type
_entity_poly.pdbx_seq_one_letter_code
_entity_poly.pdbx_strand_id
1 'polypeptide(L)'
;KKTTLEKGSTINVSGKEKGGRAIVWGDIALIDGNINAQGSDIAKTGGFVETSGHYLFIKDNAIVDAKEWLLDPDEVSINNGSDNESELVQGRGDTPDKVLADGKNTVNNGTLSAALAKGVGVNISATNKINVNADIDVKNGTLTLYTEKNGIKINGNITSHQNGNLTIKSGSWVDVHKNITLGTGYLNITAKDSVAFEGEVKARSAASAQITAQGTITLTGEKKQFRLNNVSLNGTGKGLNIISTAGNHTHILTGEINISGNVTINQTLPNGYTPWCASSDSHWNVSALNLIENAHFTFIKYVTSNRSYPNNDSRSFAGVHFNGLNNEMSFNIARNAKALFKLKPAERTSNNKGLPYKFNSNITASGEGSVLFDMHANLSGKGAELKMSTINISGGINFTLQSHVRNNDAFKITKNLTINATGSNFTLKQTADDYKNGYPARAINTTSDLTILGGNVNLGGQNSSSNLTGNITIGEAANVTLEAYNGGSSLDYKDRTTTFGNLTVKGNLSLVGAKTDIRGNLSVFEKGTFKGVTSDSLSITGTFTNDGDSEINISQGAVNLGNITNNKSLSITTNAKNGQKSIIRGDIINKKGNLNITDNNSNAEIEIAGNISQKEGNLTISSDKINITQQITIKKGIDGESSVPDVTANLTIKTKKLELTKDLNISGFNKAEIVAKDNSDLIIGNTGSTDAKKVSFNQVKDSKISAGNHNVTLNSKVETSGSNDSAQDSSDNNTGLTIAAQNVKVNNNITSNKTVNITASENVTTKAGSTINATNGKVSITTKTGDIKGEVKSNSGNVEITANGDTLNVSNVSGNAVTITADKGKLTTQAGSTINGTESVTTSSQSGDIGGTISGNTVNVTATDSLTTQESSSITSSNGQTTLTAKDGSIAGRINAANVTLNTTGTLTTVEGSDINATGTLAINAKNAKLDGTASGDRTAVNATNASGSGSVTAE
;
A
#
# COMPACT_ATOMS: atom_id res chain seq x y z
N LYS A 1 -69.97 -7.00 0.65
CA LYS A 1 -71.12 -7.82 1.10
C LYS A 1 -72.25 -6.91 1.52
N LYS A 2 -73.39 -6.96 0.83
CA LYS A 2 -74.57 -6.14 1.10
C LYS A 2 -75.52 -6.93 1.99
N THR A 3 -76.01 -6.32 3.06
CA THR A 3 -77.06 -6.88 3.92
C THR A 3 -78.27 -5.99 3.82
N THR A 4 -79.43 -6.55 3.52
CA THR A 4 -80.66 -5.77 3.32
C THR A 4 -81.73 -6.30 4.24
N LEU A 5 -82.38 -5.42 5.01
CA LEU A 5 -83.66 -5.71 5.64
C LEU A 5 -84.74 -5.16 4.71
N GLU A 6 -85.42 -6.06 4.00
CA GLU A 6 -86.38 -5.67 2.96
C GLU A 6 -87.67 -5.09 3.54
N LYS A 7 -88.40 -4.33 2.72
CA LYS A 7 -89.66 -3.69 3.07
C LYS A 7 -90.67 -4.69 3.65
N GLY A 8 -91.20 -4.37 4.83
CA GLY A 8 -92.15 -5.21 5.57
C GLY A 8 -91.51 -6.22 6.53
N SER A 9 -90.19 -6.42 6.47
CA SER A 9 -89.47 -7.28 7.42
C SER A 9 -89.35 -6.60 8.79
N THR A 10 -89.43 -7.36 9.88
CA THR A 10 -89.26 -6.84 11.25
C THR A 10 -88.27 -7.67 12.04
N ILE A 11 -87.25 -7.02 12.61
CA ILE A 11 -86.39 -7.59 13.66
C ILE A 11 -86.82 -6.99 14.99
N ASN A 12 -87.36 -7.79 15.90
CA ASN A 12 -87.79 -7.33 17.21
C ASN A 12 -87.00 -8.04 18.31
N VAL A 13 -86.16 -7.27 19.00
CA VAL A 13 -85.39 -7.69 20.18
C VAL A 13 -85.84 -6.94 21.43
N SER A 14 -87.04 -6.38 21.45
CA SER A 14 -87.59 -5.68 22.61
C SER A 14 -87.85 -6.64 23.78
N GLY A 15 -87.67 -6.17 25.02
CA GLY A 15 -87.87 -6.94 26.25
C GLY A 15 -88.74 -6.20 27.27
N LYS A 16 -89.31 -6.95 28.22
CA LYS A 16 -90.26 -6.41 29.21
C LYS A 16 -89.59 -5.47 30.23
N GLU A 17 -88.34 -5.71 30.57
CA GLU A 17 -87.54 -4.83 31.44
C GLU A 17 -86.45 -4.14 30.62
N LYS A 18 -85.46 -4.87 30.08
CA LYS A 18 -84.41 -4.34 29.20
C LYS A 18 -84.61 -4.76 27.74
N GLY A 19 -84.39 -3.85 26.78
CA GLY A 19 -84.33 -4.17 25.35
C GLY A 19 -83.05 -4.95 25.00
N GLY A 20 -83.14 -5.87 24.04
CA GLY A 20 -82.00 -6.59 23.46
C GLY A 20 -81.27 -5.78 22.38
N ARG A 21 -80.15 -6.32 21.87
CA ARG A 21 -79.34 -5.68 20.81
C ARG A 21 -79.60 -6.34 19.46
N ALA A 22 -80.03 -5.56 18.47
CA ALA A 22 -80.07 -5.98 17.07
C ALA A 22 -78.85 -5.40 16.34
N ILE A 23 -78.11 -6.25 15.62
CA ILE A 23 -76.95 -5.84 14.82
C ILE A 23 -77.23 -6.23 13.37
N VAL A 24 -77.28 -5.24 12.48
CA VAL A 24 -77.28 -5.48 11.03
C VAL A 24 -75.92 -5.06 10.48
N TRP A 25 -75.19 -6.02 9.92
CA TRP A 25 -73.83 -5.82 9.39
C TRP A 25 -73.82 -6.16 7.90
N GLY A 26 -73.40 -5.20 7.08
CA GLY A 26 -72.81 -5.43 5.75
C GLY A 26 -71.73 -4.38 5.45
N ASP A 27 -70.96 -4.54 4.37
CA ASP A 27 -70.19 -3.42 3.78
C ASP A 27 -71.15 -2.30 3.34
N ILE A 28 -72.39 -2.68 3.01
CA ILE A 28 -73.56 -1.80 2.88
C ILE A 28 -74.71 -2.49 3.62
N ALA A 29 -75.25 -1.85 4.66
CA ALA A 29 -76.46 -2.28 5.36
C ALA A 29 -77.63 -1.38 4.94
N LEU A 30 -78.58 -1.93 4.16
CA LEU A 30 -79.76 -1.19 3.72
C LEU A 30 -80.98 -1.65 4.52
N ILE A 31 -81.57 -0.74 5.29
CA ILE A 31 -82.74 -1.04 6.12
C ILE A 31 -83.96 -0.35 5.48
N ASP A 32 -84.84 -1.15 4.88
CA ASP A 32 -86.12 -0.71 4.32
C ASP A 32 -87.31 -1.34 5.09
N GLY A 33 -87.03 -2.11 6.14
CA GLY A 33 -87.99 -2.69 7.12
C GLY A 33 -87.83 -2.14 8.54
N ASN A 34 -88.44 -2.77 9.54
CA ASN A 34 -88.49 -2.29 10.92
C ASN A 34 -87.49 -3.00 11.85
N ILE A 35 -86.82 -2.26 12.73
CA ILE A 35 -86.01 -2.82 13.82
C ILE A 35 -86.50 -2.25 15.15
N ASN A 36 -86.94 -3.13 16.05
CA ASN A 36 -87.50 -2.77 17.35
C ASN A 36 -86.62 -3.34 18.47
N ALA A 37 -86.14 -2.50 19.37
CA ALA A 37 -85.24 -2.88 20.45
C ALA A 37 -85.52 -2.09 21.74
N GLN A 38 -86.73 -2.24 22.29
CA GLN A 38 -87.24 -1.43 23.41
C GLN A 38 -87.28 -2.21 24.74
N GLY A 39 -86.97 -1.56 25.86
CA GLY A 39 -87.17 -2.04 27.24
C GLY A 39 -88.11 -1.10 28.02
N SER A 40 -88.77 -1.56 29.10
CA SER A 40 -89.66 -0.69 29.89
C SER A 40 -88.92 0.37 30.71
N ASP A 41 -87.64 0.18 30.99
CA ASP A 41 -86.74 1.18 31.57
C ASP A 41 -86.33 2.28 30.58
N ILE A 42 -86.52 2.05 29.28
CA ILE A 42 -86.23 3.00 28.18
C ILE A 42 -87.50 3.43 27.41
N ALA A 43 -88.68 2.95 27.82
CA ALA A 43 -89.93 3.05 27.07
C ALA A 43 -90.48 4.48 26.87
N LYS A 44 -89.85 5.50 27.45
CA LYS A 44 -90.19 6.92 27.21
C LYS A 44 -89.12 7.71 26.46
N THR A 45 -87.99 7.10 26.08
CA THR A 45 -86.83 7.82 25.53
C THR A 45 -86.21 7.23 24.26
N GLY A 46 -86.78 6.19 23.65
CA GLY A 46 -86.21 5.62 22.41
C GLY A 46 -84.89 4.87 22.65
N GLY A 47 -84.54 3.97 21.73
CA GLY A 47 -83.34 3.14 21.84
C GLY A 47 -82.05 3.90 21.47
N PHE A 48 -80.92 3.20 21.49
CA PHE A 48 -79.60 3.68 21.07
C PHE A 48 -79.26 3.12 19.68
N VAL A 49 -78.95 3.98 18.70
CA VAL A 49 -78.51 3.56 17.35
C VAL A 49 -77.02 3.85 17.19
N GLU A 50 -76.21 2.80 17.23
CA GLU A 50 -74.76 2.85 16.98
C GLU A 50 -74.50 2.43 15.54
N THR A 51 -73.94 3.32 14.72
CA THR A 51 -73.43 2.94 13.40
C THR A 51 -71.92 2.91 13.44
N SER A 52 -71.31 1.77 13.12
CA SER A 52 -69.85 1.68 12.94
C SER A 52 -69.39 2.17 11.55
N GLY A 53 -70.22 2.93 10.83
CA GLY A 53 -69.96 3.39 9.46
C GLY A 53 -70.01 4.92 9.35
N HIS A 54 -69.27 5.48 8.37
CA HIS A 54 -69.10 6.95 8.21
C HIS A 54 -70.32 7.70 7.70
N TYR A 55 -71.23 6.99 7.03
CA TYR A 55 -72.39 7.58 6.40
C TYR A 55 -73.62 6.84 6.86
N LEU A 56 -74.43 7.53 7.63
CA LEU A 56 -75.79 7.14 7.88
C LEU A 56 -76.70 7.98 6.98
N PHE A 57 -77.35 7.33 6.03
CA PHE A 57 -78.34 7.95 5.17
C PHE A 57 -79.73 7.47 5.58
N ILE A 58 -80.57 8.40 6.04
CA ILE A 58 -81.96 8.15 6.44
C ILE A 58 -82.84 8.79 5.35
N LYS A 59 -83.70 8.01 4.70
CA LYS A 59 -84.66 8.55 3.72
C LYS A 59 -85.69 9.44 4.42
N ASP A 60 -86.22 10.43 3.71
CA ASP A 60 -87.17 11.43 4.24
C ASP A 60 -88.44 10.85 4.90
N ASN A 61 -88.78 9.58 4.61
CA ASN A 61 -89.94 8.88 5.15
C ASN A 61 -89.61 7.81 6.20
N ALA A 62 -88.35 7.69 6.63
CA ALA A 62 -87.95 6.77 7.68
C ALA A 62 -88.10 7.44 9.06
N ILE A 63 -88.73 6.73 10.01
CA ILE A 63 -88.92 7.19 11.39
C ILE A 63 -87.91 6.46 12.28
N VAL A 64 -87.04 7.20 12.96
CA VAL A 64 -86.06 6.67 13.91
C VAL A 64 -86.29 7.32 15.28
N ASP A 65 -86.89 6.55 16.21
CA ASP A 65 -87.10 6.97 17.60
C ASP A 65 -85.89 6.59 18.47
N ALA A 66 -84.77 7.28 18.25
CA ALA A 66 -83.54 7.17 19.04
C ALA A 66 -83.17 8.54 19.63
N LYS A 67 -82.77 8.58 20.90
CA LYS A 67 -82.47 9.83 21.62
C LYS A 67 -81.03 10.32 21.44
N GLU A 68 -80.09 9.44 21.12
CA GLU A 68 -78.66 9.74 21.04
C GLU A 68 -78.03 9.15 19.77
N TRP A 69 -77.18 9.95 19.12
CA TRP A 69 -76.42 9.61 17.91
C TRP A 69 -74.92 9.83 18.18
N LEU A 70 -74.07 8.83 17.94
CA LEU A 70 -72.62 8.97 18.09
C LEU A 70 -71.93 8.97 16.71
N LEU A 71 -71.64 10.18 16.20
CA LEU A 71 -70.82 10.38 15.01
C LEU A 71 -69.62 11.26 15.37
N ASP A 72 -68.41 10.85 14.96
CA ASP A 72 -67.24 11.72 15.08
C ASP A 72 -67.44 12.99 14.22
N PRO A 73 -67.12 14.18 14.73
CA PRO A 73 -67.20 15.41 13.96
C PRO A 73 -66.34 15.33 12.70
N ASP A 74 -66.73 16.01 11.62
CA ASP A 74 -65.95 16.00 10.37
C ASP A 74 -64.57 16.65 10.57
N GLU A 75 -64.54 17.85 11.17
CA GLU A 75 -63.31 18.52 11.58
C GLU A 75 -63.37 18.98 13.04
N VAL A 76 -62.23 18.95 13.73
CA VAL A 76 -62.10 19.52 15.09
C VAL A 76 -61.03 20.60 15.13
N SER A 77 -61.33 21.72 15.76
CA SER A 77 -60.37 22.79 16.05
C SER A 77 -60.12 22.94 17.54
N ILE A 78 -58.84 22.93 17.94
CA ILE A 78 -58.43 23.28 19.30
C ILE A 78 -57.96 24.73 19.29
N ASN A 79 -58.70 25.59 19.97
CA ASN A 79 -58.50 27.04 19.94
C ASN A 79 -58.18 27.61 21.32
N ASN A 80 -57.71 28.86 21.36
CA ASN A 80 -57.47 29.55 22.62
C ASN A 80 -58.80 29.83 23.30
N GLY A 81 -58.94 29.43 24.56
CA GLY A 81 -60.12 29.72 25.37
C GLY A 81 -59.94 29.28 26.82
N SER A 82 -60.80 29.79 27.70
CA SER A 82 -60.83 29.38 29.11
C SER A 82 -61.40 27.96 29.26
N ASP A 83 -61.17 27.36 30.43
CA ASP A 83 -61.78 26.10 30.81
C ASP A 83 -63.31 26.19 30.76
N ASN A 84 -63.92 25.24 30.07
CA ASN A 84 -65.35 25.06 29.95
C ASN A 84 -65.64 23.55 29.98
N GLU A 85 -65.90 23.01 31.18
CA GLU A 85 -66.09 21.58 31.40
C GLU A 85 -67.19 20.95 30.51
N SER A 86 -68.13 21.73 29.97
CA SER A 86 -69.16 21.23 29.05
C SER A 86 -68.64 20.81 27.67
N GLU A 87 -67.39 21.13 27.32
CA GLU A 87 -66.78 20.75 26.04
C GLU A 87 -66.24 19.32 26.05
N LEU A 88 -66.05 18.72 27.23
CA LEU A 88 -65.53 17.36 27.39
C LEU A 88 -66.48 16.51 28.25
N VAL A 89 -66.77 15.29 27.81
CA VAL A 89 -67.56 14.30 28.56
C VAL A 89 -66.72 13.09 28.93
N GLN A 90 -67.19 12.28 29.87
CA GLN A 90 -66.52 11.02 30.21
C GLN A 90 -66.59 10.05 29.02
N GLY A 91 -65.50 9.34 28.75
CA GLY A 91 -65.46 8.29 27.74
C GLY A 91 -66.35 7.09 28.12
N ARG A 92 -66.48 6.12 27.21
CA ARG A 92 -67.33 4.93 27.39
C ARG A 92 -66.87 4.06 28.57
N GLY A 93 -67.81 3.67 29.43
CA GLY A 93 -67.58 2.80 30.60
C GLY A 93 -67.07 3.58 31.81
N ASP A 94 -66.53 2.89 32.82
CA ASP A 94 -65.98 3.51 34.04
C ASP A 94 -64.58 4.12 33.82
N THR A 95 -64.25 4.53 32.59
CA THR A 95 -62.95 5.14 32.28
C THR A 95 -62.88 6.57 32.83
N PRO A 96 -61.78 6.96 33.48
CA PRO A 96 -61.58 8.36 33.87
C PRO A 96 -61.26 9.28 32.67
N ASP A 97 -61.05 8.71 31.48
CA ASP A 97 -60.71 9.45 30.27
C ASP A 97 -61.86 10.31 29.77
N LYS A 98 -61.51 11.39 29.08
CA LYS A 98 -62.44 12.35 28.48
C LYS A 98 -62.46 12.25 26.96
N VAL A 99 -63.61 12.55 26.39
CA VAL A 99 -63.83 12.69 24.93
C VAL A 99 -64.50 14.03 24.66
N LEU A 100 -64.46 14.48 23.41
CA LEU A 100 -65.20 15.67 22.97
C LEU A 100 -66.71 15.45 23.17
N ALA A 101 -67.40 16.45 23.74
CA ALA A 101 -68.85 16.37 23.95
C ALA A 101 -69.63 16.30 22.62
N ASP A 102 -70.77 15.61 22.64
CA ASP A 102 -71.60 15.40 21.46
C ASP A 102 -71.97 16.72 20.77
N GLY A 103 -71.91 16.71 19.43
CA GLY A 103 -72.24 17.87 18.59
C GLY A 103 -71.21 19.01 18.62
N LYS A 104 -70.09 18.87 19.35
CA LYS A 104 -68.99 19.84 19.33
C LYS A 104 -67.99 19.53 18.22
N ASN A 105 -67.44 20.59 17.63
CA ASN A 105 -66.35 20.55 16.65
C ASN A 105 -65.18 21.48 17.04
N THR A 106 -65.26 22.07 18.24
CA THR A 106 -64.24 22.98 18.79
C THR A 106 -64.09 22.69 20.27
N VAL A 107 -62.86 22.75 20.77
CA VAL A 107 -62.55 22.65 22.20
C VAL A 107 -61.48 23.68 22.57
N ASN A 108 -61.61 24.28 23.75
CA ASN A 108 -60.64 25.23 24.25
C ASN A 108 -59.41 24.50 24.81
N ASN A 109 -58.23 25.04 24.57
CA ASN A 109 -57.01 24.54 25.18
C ASN A 109 -57.05 24.57 26.72
N GLY A 110 -57.69 25.58 27.33
CA GLY A 110 -57.91 25.65 28.77
C GLY A 110 -58.66 24.42 29.30
N THR A 111 -59.72 23.99 28.62
CA THR A 111 -60.51 22.79 28.97
C THR A 111 -59.66 21.52 28.87
N LEU A 112 -58.89 21.36 27.79
CA LEU A 112 -58.01 20.20 27.61
C LEU A 112 -56.96 20.13 28.71
N SER A 113 -56.27 21.23 29.00
CA SER A 113 -55.23 21.27 30.02
C SER A 113 -55.78 21.06 31.43
N ALA A 114 -56.97 21.56 31.74
CA ALA A 114 -57.64 21.32 33.03
C ALA A 114 -57.99 19.83 33.22
N ALA A 115 -58.47 19.15 32.17
CA ALA A 115 -58.71 17.73 32.20
C ALA A 115 -57.40 16.93 32.33
N LEU A 116 -56.39 17.23 31.51
CA LEU A 116 -55.10 16.53 31.51
C LEU A 116 -54.32 16.72 32.83
N ALA A 117 -54.52 17.84 33.55
CA ALA A 117 -53.97 18.07 34.89
C ALA A 117 -54.45 17.06 35.94
N LYS A 118 -55.59 16.39 35.70
CA LYS A 118 -56.13 15.32 36.56
C LYS A 118 -55.43 13.97 36.32
N GLY A 119 -54.45 13.91 35.42
CA GLY A 119 -53.70 12.69 35.07
C GLY A 119 -54.47 11.70 34.19
N VAL A 120 -55.59 12.11 33.61
CA VAL A 120 -56.47 11.26 32.78
C VAL A 120 -56.12 11.36 31.29
N GLY A 121 -56.64 10.45 30.48
CA GLY A 121 -56.60 10.56 29.02
C GLY A 121 -57.64 11.54 28.48
N VAL A 122 -57.32 12.26 27.41
CA VAL A 122 -58.28 13.05 26.63
C VAL A 122 -58.17 12.63 25.17
N ASN A 123 -59.26 12.12 24.60
CA ASN A 123 -59.30 11.60 23.23
C ASN A 123 -60.14 12.52 22.35
N ILE A 124 -59.50 13.14 21.35
CA ILE A 124 -60.13 14.00 20.36
C ILE A 124 -60.11 13.29 19.00
N SER A 125 -61.28 12.92 18.50
CA SER A 125 -61.48 12.24 17.22
C SER A 125 -62.16 13.16 16.19
N ALA A 126 -61.82 12.97 14.91
CA ALA A 126 -62.52 13.58 13.78
C ALA A 126 -62.52 12.64 12.56
N THR A 127 -63.56 12.69 11.74
CA THR A 127 -63.63 11.89 10.51
C THR A 127 -62.60 12.35 9.48
N ASN A 128 -62.44 13.66 9.31
CA ASN A 128 -61.56 14.27 8.31
C ASN A 128 -60.29 14.84 8.95
N LYS A 129 -60.37 15.93 9.72
CA LYS A 129 -59.20 16.76 10.06
C LYS A 129 -59.20 17.30 11.49
N ILE A 130 -58.03 17.39 12.10
CA ILE A 130 -57.84 18.12 13.37
C ILE A 130 -56.85 19.28 13.16
N ASN A 131 -57.21 20.48 13.61
CA ASN A 131 -56.31 21.65 13.66
C ASN A 131 -56.06 22.05 15.13
N VAL A 132 -54.81 22.00 15.56
CA VAL A 132 -54.40 22.48 16.89
C VAL A 132 -53.85 23.90 16.74
N ASN A 133 -54.68 24.91 16.96
CA ASN A 133 -54.34 26.33 16.75
C ASN A 133 -53.84 27.03 18.02
N ALA A 134 -53.90 26.35 19.17
CA ALA A 134 -53.56 26.89 20.47
C ALA A 134 -52.54 26.02 21.21
N ASP A 135 -51.83 26.63 22.15
CA ASP A 135 -50.86 25.95 23.00
C ASP A 135 -51.57 25.05 24.00
N ILE A 136 -51.10 23.82 24.17
CA ILE A 136 -51.66 22.82 25.09
C ILE A 136 -50.57 22.40 26.09
N ASP A 137 -50.89 22.43 27.38
CA ASP A 137 -50.12 21.74 28.42
C ASP A 137 -50.80 20.41 28.73
N VAL A 138 -50.12 19.29 28.44
CA VAL A 138 -50.63 17.94 28.69
C VAL A 138 -50.36 17.45 30.11
N LYS A 139 -49.68 18.25 30.94
CA LYS A 139 -49.43 17.97 32.36
C LYS A 139 -48.90 16.55 32.56
N ASN A 140 -49.52 15.73 33.40
CA ASN A 140 -49.21 14.31 33.58
C ASN A 140 -50.22 13.37 32.89
N GLY A 141 -51.18 13.90 32.11
CA GLY A 141 -52.20 13.15 31.39
C GLY A 141 -51.73 12.64 30.01
N THR A 142 -52.67 12.11 29.23
CA THR A 142 -52.40 11.63 27.86
C THR A 142 -53.38 12.27 26.87
N LEU A 143 -52.87 13.05 25.91
CA LEU A 143 -53.67 13.57 24.81
C LEU A 143 -53.61 12.62 23.62
N THR A 144 -54.77 12.13 23.16
CA THR A 144 -54.89 11.36 21.92
C THR A 144 -55.61 12.18 20.85
N LEU A 145 -54.96 12.35 19.69
CA LEU A 145 -55.56 12.95 18.51
C LEU A 145 -55.77 11.87 17.44
N TYR A 146 -56.99 11.71 16.96
CA TYR A 146 -57.34 10.69 15.97
C TYR A 146 -58.08 11.28 14.77
N THR A 147 -57.57 11.04 13.56
CA THR A 147 -58.33 11.26 12.33
C THR A 147 -58.47 9.98 11.55
N GLU A 148 -59.60 9.80 10.90
CA GLU A 148 -59.81 8.61 10.08
C GLU A 148 -59.27 8.75 8.64
N LYS A 149 -59.61 9.85 7.96
CA LYS A 149 -59.38 10.01 6.52
C LYS A 149 -58.23 10.94 6.16
N ASN A 150 -58.25 12.18 6.67
CA ASN A 150 -57.26 13.21 6.32
C ASN A 150 -56.27 13.43 7.47
N GLY A 151 -55.69 14.62 7.59
CA GLY A 151 -54.52 14.85 8.43
C GLY A 151 -54.74 15.64 9.71
N ILE A 152 -53.67 15.76 10.48
CA ILE A 152 -53.62 16.51 11.74
C ILE A 152 -52.55 17.60 11.59
N LYS A 153 -52.95 18.86 11.78
CA LYS A 153 -52.06 20.03 11.76
C LYS A 153 -51.88 20.57 13.17
N ILE A 154 -50.63 20.81 13.57
CA ILE A 154 -50.29 21.35 14.89
C ILE A 154 -49.58 22.70 14.73
N ASN A 155 -50.34 23.78 14.97
CA ASN A 155 -49.89 25.17 14.90
C ASN A 155 -49.62 25.80 16.27
N GLY A 156 -49.94 25.11 17.37
CA GLY A 156 -49.63 25.49 18.76
C GLY A 156 -48.56 24.60 19.39
N ASN A 157 -47.94 25.07 20.47
CA ASN A 157 -46.99 24.29 21.27
C ASN A 157 -47.73 23.18 22.04
N ILE A 158 -47.15 21.98 22.13
CA ILE A 158 -47.62 20.94 23.05
C ILE A 158 -46.53 20.71 24.09
N THR A 159 -46.85 20.96 25.36
CA THR A 159 -45.87 20.98 26.46
C THR A 159 -46.28 20.07 27.60
N SER A 160 -45.31 19.60 28.38
CA SER A 160 -45.52 18.94 29.66
C SER A 160 -44.37 19.25 30.61
N HIS A 161 -44.72 19.64 31.83
CA HIS A 161 -43.78 19.78 32.95
C HIS A 161 -43.80 18.57 33.90
N GLN A 162 -44.65 17.57 33.61
CA GLN A 162 -44.91 16.41 34.48
C GLN A 162 -44.89 15.07 33.71
N ASN A 163 -44.19 15.02 32.57
CA ASN A 163 -43.99 13.83 31.74
C ASN A 163 -45.27 13.18 31.18
N GLY A 164 -46.27 14.00 30.81
CA GLY A 164 -47.47 13.59 30.09
C GLY A 164 -47.21 13.17 28.64
N ASN A 165 -48.20 12.51 28.03
CA ASN A 165 -48.03 11.83 26.75
C ASN A 165 -48.87 12.47 25.62
N LEU A 166 -48.37 12.35 24.40
CA LEU A 166 -49.08 12.71 23.17
C LEU A 166 -49.13 11.50 22.23
N THR A 167 -50.34 11.06 21.90
CA THR A 167 -50.59 10.03 20.90
C THR A 167 -51.34 10.62 19.71
N ILE A 168 -50.83 10.45 18.51
CA ILE A 168 -51.43 10.93 17.26
C ILE A 168 -51.64 9.73 16.35
N LYS A 169 -52.86 9.54 15.87
CA LYS A 169 -53.23 8.50 14.92
C LYS A 169 -53.95 9.16 13.74
N SER A 170 -53.24 9.37 12.64
CA SER A 170 -53.75 10.06 11.46
C SER A 170 -54.06 9.10 10.31
N GLY A 171 -55.26 9.28 9.75
CA GLY A 171 -55.72 8.64 8.52
C GLY A 171 -54.91 9.00 7.28
N SER A 172 -54.19 10.12 7.33
CA SER A 172 -53.33 10.61 6.26
C SER A 172 -52.05 11.22 6.85
N TRP A 173 -51.85 12.53 6.75
CA TRP A 173 -50.62 13.22 7.15
C TRP A 173 -50.65 13.78 8.58
N VAL A 174 -49.48 14.05 9.14
CA VAL A 174 -49.29 14.82 10.37
C VAL A 174 -48.27 15.92 10.08
N ASP A 175 -48.59 17.17 10.39
CA ASP A 175 -47.72 18.31 10.13
C ASP A 175 -47.63 19.20 11.38
N VAL A 176 -46.42 19.35 11.93
CA VAL A 176 -46.16 20.07 13.18
C VAL A 176 -45.32 21.29 12.90
N HIS A 177 -45.91 22.46 13.14
CA HIS A 177 -45.33 23.76 12.86
C HIS A 177 -44.66 24.43 14.06
N LYS A 178 -44.94 23.94 15.28
CA LYS A 178 -44.42 24.45 16.56
C LYS A 178 -43.71 23.37 17.39
N ASN A 179 -43.49 23.64 18.68
CA ASN A 179 -42.73 22.78 19.59
C ASN A 179 -43.59 21.67 20.17
N ILE A 180 -42.98 20.50 20.39
CA ILE A 180 -43.52 19.43 21.23
C ILE A 180 -42.47 19.15 22.31
N THR A 181 -42.76 19.43 23.58
CA THR A 181 -41.83 19.24 24.71
C THR A 181 -42.50 18.48 25.83
N LEU A 182 -42.24 17.17 25.91
CA LEU A 182 -42.89 16.26 26.86
C LEU A 182 -41.98 15.81 28.00
N GLY A 183 -40.73 16.30 28.08
CA GLY A 183 -39.74 15.78 29.02
C GLY A 183 -39.43 14.31 28.72
N THR A 184 -39.67 13.42 29.69
CA THR A 184 -39.60 11.96 29.50
C THR A 184 -40.96 11.34 29.15
N GLY A 185 -41.97 12.13 28.82
CA GLY A 185 -43.26 11.63 28.31
C GLY A 185 -43.14 11.03 26.91
N TYR A 186 -44.15 10.24 26.51
CA TYR A 186 -44.19 9.55 25.24
C TYR A 186 -44.83 10.38 24.13
N LEU A 187 -44.09 10.59 23.03
CA LEU A 187 -44.62 11.04 21.74
C LEU A 187 -44.80 9.83 20.82
N ASN A 188 -46.05 9.46 20.55
CA ASN A 188 -46.38 8.37 19.63
C ASN A 188 -47.17 8.92 18.45
N ILE A 189 -46.65 8.76 17.24
CA ILE A 189 -47.36 9.17 16.01
C ILE A 189 -47.52 7.95 15.12
N THR A 190 -48.71 7.72 14.58
CA THR A 190 -48.96 6.76 13.51
C THR A 190 -49.69 7.48 12.39
N ALA A 191 -49.10 7.53 11.20
CA ALA A 191 -49.66 8.20 10.04
C ALA A 191 -49.66 7.26 8.82
N LYS A 192 -50.79 7.19 8.11
CA LYS A 192 -50.90 6.42 6.85
C LYS A 192 -50.30 7.16 5.65
N ASP A 193 -50.04 8.46 5.74
CA ASP A 193 -49.36 9.25 4.72
C ASP A 193 -47.98 9.75 5.20
N SER A 194 -47.80 11.07 5.34
CA SER A 194 -46.52 11.72 5.56
C SER A 194 -46.48 12.39 6.92
N VAL A 195 -45.32 12.40 7.58
CA VAL A 195 -45.11 13.14 8.84
C VAL A 195 -44.09 14.23 8.60
N ALA A 196 -44.39 15.44 9.06
CA ALA A 196 -43.51 16.59 8.91
C ALA A 196 -43.34 17.36 10.22
N PHE A 197 -42.08 17.70 10.50
CA PHE A 197 -41.68 18.69 11.50
C PHE A 197 -41.05 19.86 10.74
N GLU A 198 -41.89 20.77 10.27
CA GLU A 198 -41.51 21.90 9.44
C GLU A 198 -42.27 23.15 9.86
N GLY A 199 -41.66 24.33 9.79
CA GLY A 199 -42.39 25.56 10.08
C GLY A 199 -43.36 25.89 8.95
N GLU A 200 -44.50 26.50 9.28
CA GLU A 200 -45.38 27.14 8.28
C GLU A 200 -44.57 28.13 7.42
N VAL A 201 -43.68 28.87 8.09
CA VAL A 201 -42.57 29.60 7.47
C VAL A 201 -41.29 28.77 7.64
N LYS A 202 -40.69 28.35 6.52
CA LYS A 202 -39.49 27.50 6.50
C LYS A 202 -38.21 28.23 6.94
N ALA A 203 -38.23 29.56 6.94
CA ALA A 203 -37.13 30.41 7.40
C ALA A 203 -37.15 30.58 8.95
N ARG A 204 -37.11 29.47 9.69
CA ARG A 204 -36.97 29.44 11.16
C ARG A 204 -35.61 28.88 11.57
N SER A 205 -35.15 29.16 12.79
CA SER A 205 -33.95 28.51 13.35
C SER A 205 -34.31 27.16 13.97
N ALA A 206 -33.39 26.19 13.92
CA ALA A 206 -33.62 24.90 14.56
C ALA A 206 -33.82 25.00 16.07
N ALA A 207 -33.15 25.96 16.72
CA ALA A 207 -33.31 26.25 18.14
C ALA A 207 -34.75 26.68 18.52
N SER A 208 -35.51 27.26 17.59
CA SER A 208 -36.89 27.71 17.82
C SER A 208 -37.95 26.62 17.63
N ALA A 209 -37.55 25.42 17.19
CA ALA A 209 -38.43 24.29 16.89
C ALA A 209 -37.89 23.01 17.53
N GLN A 210 -38.39 22.72 18.73
CA GLN A 210 -37.96 21.63 19.60
C GLN A 210 -38.98 20.50 19.60
N ILE A 211 -38.51 19.27 19.33
CA ILE A 211 -39.25 18.03 19.55
C ILE A 211 -38.51 17.25 20.64
N THR A 212 -38.96 17.37 21.89
CA THR A 212 -38.35 16.76 23.07
C THR A 212 -39.27 15.71 23.67
N ALA A 213 -38.95 14.44 23.49
CA ALA A 213 -39.74 13.32 24.01
C ALA A 213 -38.95 11.99 23.91
N GLN A 214 -39.49 10.94 24.54
CA GLN A 214 -39.22 9.57 24.11
C GLN A 214 -40.42 9.03 23.31
N GLY A 215 -40.24 7.97 22.52
CA GLY A 215 -41.37 7.32 21.84
C GLY A 215 -41.12 7.01 20.37
N THR A 216 -42.20 6.72 19.65
CA THR A 216 -42.13 6.17 18.29
C THR A 216 -43.07 6.88 17.31
N ILE A 217 -42.51 7.28 16.17
CA ILE A 217 -43.23 7.85 15.03
C ILE A 217 -43.22 6.81 13.91
N THR A 218 -44.38 6.26 13.57
CA THR A 218 -44.56 5.18 12.59
C THR A 218 -45.24 5.70 11.34
N LEU A 219 -44.57 5.53 10.19
CA LEU A 219 -45.12 5.83 8.87
C LEU A 219 -45.47 4.52 8.15
N THR A 220 -46.76 4.34 7.81
CA THR A 220 -47.28 3.05 7.28
C THR A 220 -47.62 3.09 5.79
N GLY A 221 -47.67 4.27 5.16
CA GLY A 221 -48.00 4.42 3.74
C GLY A 221 -46.83 4.22 2.78
N GLU A 222 -47.10 3.59 1.63
CA GLU A 222 -46.13 3.50 0.53
C GLU A 222 -46.01 4.82 -0.25
N LYS A 223 -44.80 5.10 -0.78
CA LYS A 223 -44.49 6.29 -1.59
C LYS A 223 -44.72 7.63 -0.85
N LYS A 224 -44.58 7.61 0.47
CA LYS A 224 -44.81 8.77 1.34
C LYS A 224 -43.52 9.41 1.82
N GLN A 225 -43.65 10.50 2.59
CA GLN A 225 -42.52 11.33 2.99
C GLN A 225 -42.39 11.51 4.49
N PHE A 226 -41.16 11.55 4.97
CA PHE A 226 -40.81 12.11 6.27
C PHE A 226 -40.01 13.39 6.04
N ARG A 227 -40.49 14.51 6.59
CA ARG A 227 -39.91 15.83 6.32
C ARG A 227 -39.43 16.51 7.60
N LEU A 228 -38.21 17.03 7.55
CA LEU A 228 -37.64 17.88 8.59
C LEU A 228 -37.18 19.20 7.96
N ASN A 229 -37.49 20.30 8.63
CA ASN A 229 -36.97 21.61 8.27
C ASN A 229 -36.64 22.43 9.53
N ASN A 230 -35.36 22.79 9.68
CA ASN A 230 -34.85 23.64 10.75
C ASN A 230 -35.44 23.25 12.12
N VAL A 231 -34.96 22.14 12.68
CA VAL A 231 -35.59 21.49 13.85
C VAL A 231 -34.55 20.84 14.77
N SER A 232 -34.83 20.92 16.07
CA SER A 232 -34.08 20.22 17.11
C SER A 232 -34.86 18.98 17.58
N LEU A 233 -34.24 17.81 17.49
CA LEU A 233 -34.79 16.54 17.96
C LEU A 233 -34.06 16.10 19.22
N ASN A 234 -34.77 16.02 20.34
CA ASN A 234 -34.23 15.73 21.65
C ASN A 234 -34.83 14.43 22.18
N GLY A 235 -34.14 13.32 21.93
CA GLY A 235 -34.58 11.99 22.34
C GLY A 235 -34.25 11.71 23.79
N THR A 236 -35.22 11.86 24.70
CA THR A 236 -35.05 11.59 26.13
C THR A 236 -35.21 10.09 26.44
N GLY A 237 -34.85 9.63 27.64
CA GLY A 237 -35.09 8.24 28.07
C GLY A 237 -34.59 7.19 27.07
N LYS A 238 -35.50 6.36 26.54
CA LYS A 238 -35.21 5.33 25.51
C LYS A 238 -34.96 5.89 24.09
N GLY A 239 -35.08 7.20 23.91
CA GLY A 239 -34.89 7.89 22.64
C GLY A 239 -36.17 8.09 21.83
N LEU A 240 -36.02 8.86 20.75
CA LEU A 240 -37.06 9.14 19.77
C LEU A 240 -36.79 8.35 18.49
N ASN A 241 -37.73 7.46 18.13
CA ASN A 241 -37.57 6.53 17.01
C ASN A 241 -38.58 6.84 15.90
N ILE A 242 -38.09 7.20 14.72
CA ILE A 242 -38.90 7.38 13.52
C ILE A 242 -38.74 6.12 12.67
N ILE A 243 -39.82 5.37 12.48
CA ILE A 243 -39.82 4.06 11.82
C ILE A 243 -40.71 4.11 10.59
N SER A 244 -40.15 3.72 9.44
CA SER A 244 -40.89 3.51 8.20
C SER A 244 -40.71 2.08 7.74
N THR A 245 -41.79 1.28 7.78
CA THR A 245 -41.80 -0.11 7.30
C THR A 245 -42.33 -0.24 5.87
N ALA A 246 -42.91 0.82 5.33
CA ALA A 246 -43.48 0.85 4.00
C ALA A 246 -42.43 1.05 2.89
N GLY A 247 -42.73 0.48 1.72
CA GLY A 247 -41.90 0.64 0.52
C GLY A 247 -41.89 2.07 -0.02
N ASN A 248 -40.86 2.42 -0.79
CA ASN A 248 -40.75 3.68 -1.54
C ASN A 248 -40.84 4.97 -0.71
N HIS A 249 -40.56 4.90 0.59
CA HIS A 249 -40.51 6.08 1.44
C HIS A 249 -39.35 7.03 1.06
N THR A 250 -39.60 8.34 1.15
CA THR A 250 -38.63 9.39 0.85
C THR A 250 -38.40 10.26 2.08
N HIS A 251 -37.16 10.40 2.51
CA HIS A 251 -36.83 11.37 3.56
C HIS A 251 -36.39 12.68 2.91
N ILE A 252 -36.93 13.81 3.37
CA ILE A 252 -36.53 15.15 2.94
C ILE A 252 -36.10 15.91 4.19
N LEU A 253 -34.80 15.96 4.43
CA LEU A 253 -34.20 16.64 5.58
C LEU A 253 -33.55 17.92 5.09
N THR A 254 -33.94 19.07 5.65
CA THR A 254 -33.52 20.39 5.16
C THR A 254 -33.12 21.32 6.29
N GLY A 255 -32.16 22.20 6.03
CA GLY A 255 -31.78 23.26 6.97
C GLY A 255 -30.87 22.77 8.10
N GLU A 256 -30.95 23.40 9.26
CA GLU A 256 -30.20 23.04 10.46
C GLU A 256 -30.96 21.93 11.24
N ILE A 257 -30.23 20.92 11.72
CA ILE A 257 -30.78 19.87 12.57
C ILE A 257 -29.92 19.74 13.82
N ASN A 258 -30.55 19.93 14.98
CA ASN A 258 -29.88 19.78 16.29
C ASN A 258 -30.35 18.50 16.96
N ILE A 259 -29.44 17.75 17.55
CA ILE A 259 -29.72 16.47 18.19
C ILE A 259 -29.23 16.50 19.63
N SER A 260 -30.10 16.07 20.55
CA SER A 260 -29.72 15.67 21.90
C SER A 260 -30.29 14.31 22.27
N GLY A 261 -29.62 13.60 23.18
CA GLY A 261 -30.00 12.24 23.57
C GLY A 261 -29.93 11.26 22.39
N ASN A 262 -30.87 10.31 22.32
CA ASN A 262 -30.87 9.24 21.31
C ASN A 262 -31.98 9.45 20.26
N VAL A 263 -31.60 9.67 19.00
CA VAL A 263 -32.54 9.86 17.88
C VAL A 263 -32.22 8.89 16.75
N THR A 264 -33.22 8.11 16.32
CA THR A 264 -33.10 7.16 15.22
C THR A 264 -34.15 7.42 14.15
N ILE A 265 -33.73 7.57 12.90
CA ILE A 265 -34.59 7.54 11.71
C ILE A 265 -34.29 6.24 10.97
N ASN A 266 -35.25 5.32 10.92
CA ASN A 266 -35.08 3.98 10.40
C ASN A 266 -36.11 3.63 9.33
N GLN A 267 -35.62 3.43 8.11
CA GLN A 267 -36.30 2.68 7.08
C GLN A 267 -35.50 1.42 6.75
N THR A 268 -35.94 0.29 7.30
CA THR A 268 -35.42 -1.04 6.96
C THR A 268 -36.52 -1.84 6.28
N LEU A 269 -36.33 -2.15 4.99
CA LEU A 269 -37.30 -2.94 4.24
C LEU A 269 -37.05 -4.43 4.46
N PRO A 270 -38.07 -5.23 4.83
CA PRO A 270 -37.95 -6.68 5.03
C PRO A 270 -37.49 -7.47 3.80
N ASN A 271 -37.00 -8.68 4.05
CA ASN A 271 -36.60 -9.60 2.98
C ASN A 271 -37.84 -10.03 2.18
N GLY A 272 -37.70 -10.16 0.85
CA GLY A 272 -38.82 -10.53 -0.04
C GLY A 272 -39.56 -9.37 -0.71
N TYR A 273 -39.30 -8.12 -0.32
CA TYR A 273 -39.79 -6.95 -1.06
C TYR A 273 -39.27 -6.96 -2.51
N THR A 274 -40.18 -6.68 -3.45
CA THR A 274 -39.82 -6.53 -4.86
C THR A 274 -39.10 -5.20 -5.09
N PRO A 275 -38.24 -5.08 -6.13
CA PRO A 275 -37.40 -3.89 -6.33
C PRO A 275 -38.17 -2.58 -6.49
N TRP A 276 -39.36 -2.64 -7.08
CA TRP A 276 -40.18 -1.45 -7.28
C TRP A 276 -40.78 -0.93 -5.98
N CYS A 277 -40.75 -1.69 -4.89
CA CYS A 277 -41.08 -1.23 -3.56
C CYS A 277 -39.87 -0.57 -2.84
N ALA A 278 -38.69 -0.58 -3.47
CA ALA A 278 -37.46 0.03 -2.97
C ALA A 278 -36.80 0.88 -4.07
N SER A 279 -37.53 1.89 -4.58
CA SER A 279 -37.12 2.71 -5.72
C SER A 279 -37.02 4.21 -5.45
N SER A 280 -37.52 4.71 -4.31
CA SER A 280 -37.46 6.15 -4.00
C SER A 280 -36.19 6.56 -3.26
N ASP A 281 -35.45 7.49 -3.83
CA ASP A 281 -34.27 8.10 -3.22
C ASP A 281 -34.66 9.02 -2.06
N SER A 282 -33.74 9.28 -1.14
CA SER A 282 -33.90 10.26 -0.06
C SER A 282 -32.95 11.45 -0.24
N HIS A 283 -33.36 12.60 0.27
CA HIS A 283 -32.68 13.87 0.06
C HIS A 283 -32.21 14.45 1.40
N TRP A 284 -30.90 14.49 1.56
CA TRP A 284 -30.22 15.11 2.69
C TRP A 284 -29.72 16.49 2.25
N ASN A 285 -30.57 17.50 2.49
CA ASN A 285 -30.33 18.91 2.21
C ASN A 285 -30.03 19.68 3.52
N VAL A 286 -29.37 19.01 4.46
CA VAL A 286 -29.03 19.54 5.79
C VAL A 286 -27.79 20.41 5.67
N SER A 287 -27.92 21.65 6.12
CA SER A 287 -26.82 22.63 6.18
C SER A 287 -25.86 22.36 7.34
N ALA A 288 -26.39 21.98 8.50
CA ALA A 288 -25.65 21.66 9.70
C ALA A 288 -26.37 20.56 10.49
N LEU A 289 -25.63 19.51 10.85
CA LEU A 289 -26.05 18.52 11.83
C LEU A 289 -25.24 18.74 13.11
N ASN A 290 -25.90 19.20 14.16
CA ASN A 290 -25.28 19.54 15.44
C ASN A 290 -25.66 18.50 16.50
N LEU A 291 -24.68 17.81 17.08
CA LEU A 291 -24.89 16.85 18.17
C LEU A 291 -24.21 17.38 19.44
N ILE A 292 -24.98 17.50 20.51
CA ILE A 292 -24.43 17.84 21.83
C ILE A 292 -23.70 16.65 22.46
N GLU A 293 -23.05 16.88 23.60
CA GLU A 293 -22.26 15.86 24.29
C GLU A 293 -23.08 14.59 24.56
N ASN A 294 -22.50 13.42 24.29
CA ASN A 294 -23.12 12.10 24.44
C ASN A 294 -24.39 11.86 23.57
N ALA A 295 -24.72 12.74 22.63
CA ALA A 295 -25.87 12.54 21.75
C ALA A 295 -25.56 11.50 20.64
N HIS A 296 -26.54 10.67 20.32
CA HIS A 296 -26.45 9.66 19.26
C HIS A 296 -27.54 9.88 18.22
N PHE A 297 -27.11 10.10 16.98
CA PHE A 297 -27.98 10.18 15.81
C PHE A 297 -27.73 8.97 14.90
N THR A 298 -28.80 8.25 14.54
CA THR A 298 -28.72 7.11 13.62
C THR A 298 -29.72 7.28 12.48
N PHE A 299 -29.22 7.30 11.24
CA PHE A 299 -30.01 7.31 10.02
C PHE A 299 -29.82 5.98 9.27
N ILE A 300 -30.90 5.21 9.10
CA ILE A 300 -30.91 3.92 8.44
C ILE A 300 -31.81 3.99 7.21
N LYS A 301 -31.24 3.73 6.03
CA LYS A 301 -31.95 3.53 4.78
C LYS A 301 -31.44 2.23 4.17
N TYR A 302 -32.15 1.14 4.43
CA TYR A 302 -31.58 -0.20 4.28
C TYR A 302 -32.54 -1.17 3.59
N VAL A 303 -32.13 -1.67 2.42
CA VAL A 303 -32.84 -2.72 1.70
C VAL A 303 -32.22 -4.08 2.03
N THR A 304 -32.92 -4.92 2.80
CA THR A 304 -32.38 -6.23 3.21
C THR A 304 -32.24 -7.24 2.08
N SER A 305 -33.14 -7.18 1.08
CA SER A 305 -33.13 -8.07 -0.08
C SER A 305 -31.81 -8.01 -0.87
N ASN A 306 -31.37 -9.16 -1.35
CA ASN A 306 -30.16 -9.32 -2.18
C ASN A 306 -30.48 -9.59 -3.65
N ARG A 307 -31.77 -9.55 -4.00
CA ARG A 307 -32.23 -10.00 -5.31
C ARG A 307 -31.88 -8.96 -6.38
N SER A 308 -31.04 -9.37 -7.32
CA SER A 308 -30.65 -8.56 -8.48
C SER A 308 -31.66 -8.69 -9.63
N TYR A 309 -31.82 -7.62 -10.40
CA TYR A 309 -32.79 -7.52 -11.50
C TYR A 309 -32.19 -6.82 -12.74
N PRO A 310 -32.70 -7.13 -13.95
CA PRO A 310 -32.08 -6.75 -15.22
C PRO A 310 -32.09 -5.26 -15.58
N ASN A 311 -31.30 -4.94 -16.60
CA ASN A 311 -30.71 -3.65 -16.99
C ASN A 311 -31.70 -2.58 -17.53
N ASN A 312 -32.97 -2.90 -17.79
CA ASN A 312 -33.92 -2.06 -18.54
C ASN A 312 -34.93 -1.27 -17.68
N ASP A 313 -34.77 -1.24 -16.36
CA ASP A 313 -35.72 -0.60 -15.45
C ASP A 313 -35.35 0.87 -15.11
N SER A 314 -36.26 1.81 -15.40
CA SER A 314 -36.06 3.27 -15.28
C SER A 314 -36.10 3.83 -13.86
N ARG A 315 -36.41 3.01 -12.85
CA ARG A 315 -36.53 3.44 -11.44
C ARG A 315 -35.17 3.84 -10.83
N SER A 316 -35.15 4.42 -9.62
CA SER A 316 -33.90 4.71 -8.88
C SER A 316 -33.47 3.57 -7.94
N PHE A 317 -32.36 3.75 -7.23
CA PHE A 317 -31.74 2.72 -6.39
C PHE A 317 -32.23 2.75 -4.93
N ALA A 318 -33.20 3.59 -4.59
CA ALA A 318 -33.54 3.94 -3.21
C ALA A 318 -32.32 4.41 -2.40
N GLY A 319 -31.49 5.22 -3.07
CA GLY A 319 -30.26 5.76 -2.53
C GLY A 319 -30.48 7.01 -1.68
N VAL A 320 -29.38 7.71 -1.39
CA VAL A 320 -29.39 8.97 -0.63
C VAL A 320 -28.52 10.00 -1.34
N HIS A 321 -29.09 11.17 -1.58
CA HIS A 321 -28.39 12.32 -2.15
C HIS A 321 -28.09 13.32 -1.04
N PHE A 322 -26.80 13.48 -0.74
CA PHE A 322 -26.24 14.44 0.21
C PHE A 322 -25.95 15.74 -0.54
N ASN A 323 -26.93 16.65 -0.56
CA ASN A 323 -26.90 17.90 -1.32
C ASN A 323 -26.54 19.13 -0.48
N GLY A 324 -26.67 19.03 0.85
CA GLY A 324 -26.40 20.14 1.75
C GLY A 324 -27.24 21.38 1.41
N LEU A 325 -26.75 22.55 1.80
CA LEU A 325 -27.30 23.85 1.40
C LEU A 325 -26.19 24.64 0.71
N ASN A 326 -26.47 25.23 -0.46
CA ASN A 326 -25.47 25.97 -1.25
C ASN A 326 -24.20 25.15 -1.56
N ASN A 327 -24.34 23.84 -1.74
CA ASN A 327 -23.24 22.88 -1.90
C ASN A 327 -22.29 22.77 -0.69
N GLU A 328 -22.75 23.13 0.52
CA GLU A 328 -22.02 23.00 1.77
C GLU A 328 -22.81 22.17 2.79
N MET A 329 -22.10 21.40 3.60
CA MET A 329 -22.66 20.60 4.69
C MET A 329 -21.71 20.56 5.88
N SER A 330 -22.25 20.79 7.08
CA SER A 330 -21.48 20.75 8.31
C SER A 330 -21.94 19.69 9.30
N PHE A 331 -20.97 19.09 10.01
CA PHE A 331 -21.16 18.14 11.11
C PHE A 331 -20.45 18.69 12.34
N ASN A 332 -21.21 19.16 13.33
CA ASN A 332 -20.64 19.67 14.59
C ASN A 332 -20.95 18.66 15.69
N ILE A 333 -19.96 17.84 16.03
CA ILE A 333 -20.15 16.63 16.83
C ILE A 333 -19.35 16.75 18.11
N ALA A 334 -20.04 17.05 19.21
CA ALA A 334 -19.42 17.21 20.52
C ALA A 334 -18.78 15.91 21.05
N ARG A 335 -18.07 16.02 22.18
CA ARG A 335 -17.40 14.91 22.85
C ARG A 335 -18.36 13.73 23.07
N ASN A 336 -17.85 12.51 22.82
CA ASN A 336 -18.59 11.24 22.89
C ASN A 336 -19.86 11.14 22.02
N ALA A 337 -20.18 12.15 21.22
CA ALA A 337 -21.34 12.11 20.35
C ALA A 337 -21.05 11.33 19.06
N LYS A 338 -22.10 10.74 18.48
CA LYS A 338 -21.97 9.86 17.30
C LYS A 338 -23.08 10.08 16.29
N ALA A 339 -22.71 10.31 15.03
CA ALA A 339 -23.61 10.26 13.89
C ALA A 339 -23.33 9.02 13.04
N LEU A 340 -24.32 8.14 12.90
CA LEU A 340 -24.24 6.91 12.11
C LEU A 340 -25.21 6.95 10.94
N PHE A 341 -24.70 6.72 9.73
CA PHE A 341 -25.50 6.53 8.52
C PHE A 341 -25.32 5.10 8.04
N LYS A 342 -26.33 4.25 8.21
CA LYS A 342 -26.32 2.86 7.72
C LYS A 342 -27.14 2.77 6.44
N LEU A 343 -26.47 2.52 5.32
CA LEU A 343 -27.05 2.66 4.00
C LEU A 343 -26.90 1.35 3.22
N LYS A 344 -27.99 0.86 2.63
CA LYS A 344 -27.96 -0.23 1.63
C LYS A 344 -28.99 0.04 0.54
N PRO A 345 -28.59 0.22 -0.73
CA PRO A 345 -29.53 0.54 -1.80
C PRO A 345 -30.16 -0.75 -2.33
N ALA A 346 -31.10 -0.63 -3.26
CA ALA A 346 -31.58 -1.78 -4.03
C ALA A 346 -30.47 -2.33 -4.96
N GLU A 347 -30.35 -3.66 -5.03
CA GLU A 347 -29.35 -4.42 -5.79
C GLU A 347 -29.61 -4.41 -7.31
N ARG A 348 -29.55 -3.25 -7.97
CA ARG A 348 -29.91 -3.09 -9.39
C ARG A 348 -28.67 -2.92 -10.27
N THR A 349 -28.66 -3.51 -11.46
CA THR A 349 -27.49 -3.52 -12.38
C THR A 349 -27.52 -2.45 -13.48
N SER A 350 -28.55 -1.60 -13.52
CA SER A 350 -28.75 -0.59 -14.57
C SER A 350 -27.53 0.30 -14.80
N ASN A 351 -26.87 0.18 -15.97
CA ASN A 351 -25.70 0.99 -16.30
C ASN A 351 -26.03 2.47 -16.61
N ASN A 352 -27.27 2.77 -17.03
CA ASN A 352 -27.69 4.10 -17.50
C ASN A 352 -28.09 5.07 -16.37
N LYS A 353 -27.98 4.67 -15.10
CA LYS A 353 -28.36 5.46 -13.93
C LYS A 353 -27.13 5.79 -13.08
N GLY A 354 -27.11 7.01 -12.53
CA GLY A 354 -26.07 7.50 -11.63
C GLY A 354 -25.96 6.68 -10.33
N LEU A 355 -24.92 6.94 -9.53
CA LEU A 355 -24.66 6.17 -8.31
C LEU A 355 -25.75 6.40 -7.23
N PRO A 356 -26.09 5.37 -6.42
CA PRO A 356 -27.12 5.45 -5.37
C PRO A 356 -26.78 6.48 -4.29
N TYR A 357 -25.49 6.70 -4.05
CA TYR A 357 -25.03 7.65 -3.06
C TYR A 357 -24.30 8.78 -3.76
N LYS A 358 -24.75 10.00 -3.54
CA LYS A 358 -24.18 11.19 -4.16
C LYS A 358 -23.85 12.21 -3.10
N PHE A 359 -22.57 12.50 -2.93
CA PHE A 359 -22.09 13.61 -2.11
C PHE A 359 -21.83 14.79 -3.03
N ASN A 360 -22.81 15.70 -3.12
CA ASN A 360 -22.78 16.86 -4.00
C ASN A 360 -22.25 18.13 -3.31
N SER A 361 -21.99 18.06 -2.01
CA SER A 361 -21.56 19.18 -1.17
C SER A 361 -20.16 18.96 -0.64
N ASN A 362 -19.46 20.06 -0.44
CA ASN A 362 -18.30 20.11 0.43
C ASN A 362 -18.70 19.75 1.87
N ILE A 363 -17.79 19.09 2.58
CA ILE A 363 -18.02 18.62 3.96
C ILE A 363 -17.10 19.38 4.90
N THR A 364 -17.68 19.97 5.94
CA THR A 364 -16.95 20.46 7.10
C THR A 364 -17.37 19.67 8.34
N ALA A 365 -16.42 19.18 9.13
CA ALA A 365 -16.70 18.51 10.39
C ALA A 365 -15.81 19.04 11.51
N SER A 366 -16.39 19.26 12.68
CA SER A 366 -15.70 19.80 13.87
C SER A 366 -16.18 19.13 15.16
N GLY A 367 -15.32 19.15 16.18
CA GLY A 367 -15.58 18.60 17.51
C GLY A 367 -14.78 17.33 17.82
N GLU A 368 -15.13 16.63 18.90
CA GLU A 368 -14.37 15.49 19.45
C GLU A 368 -15.10 14.13 19.30
N GLY A 369 -16.23 14.09 18.61
CA GLY A 369 -17.02 12.87 18.43
C GLY A 369 -16.67 12.06 17.18
N SER A 370 -17.67 11.39 16.61
CA SER A 370 -17.48 10.56 15.41
C SER A 370 -18.64 10.63 14.41
N VAL A 371 -18.30 10.57 13.12
CA VAL A 371 -19.25 10.42 12.00
C VAL A 371 -18.87 9.18 11.20
N LEU A 372 -19.82 8.28 10.99
CA LEU A 372 -19.64 7.07 10.21
C LEU A 372 -20.73 6.95 9.14
N PHE A 373 -20.32 6.89 7.88
CA PHE A 373 -21.13 6.42 6.77
C PHE A 373 -20.76 4.98 6.46
N ASP A 374 -21.69 4.07 6.70
CA ASP A 374 -21.55 2.64 6.50
C ASP A 374 -22.40 2.18 5.31
N MET A 375 -21.75 1.94 4.17
CA MET A 375 -22.39 1.79 2.86
C MET A 375 -22.27 0.36 2.34
N HIS A 376 -23.36 -0.39 2.41
CA HIS A 376 -23.44 -1.81 2.07
C HIS A 376 -23.91 -2.05 0.63
N ALA A 377 -23.33 -3.04 -0.05
CA ALA A 377 -23.90 -3.65 -1.25
C ALA A 377 -23.36 -5.08 -1.42
N ASN A 378 -24.25 -6.05 -1.64
CA ASN A 378 -23.87 -7.45 -1.54
C ASN A 378 -23.28 -7.99 -2.84
N LEU A 379 -23.88 -7.73 -4.00
CA LEU A 379 -23.39 -8.30 -5.27
C LEU A 379 -23.53 -7.34 -6.45
N SER A 380 -24.68 -6.73 -6.69
CA SER A 380 -24.92 -5.88 -7.87
C SER A 380 -25.10 -4.40 -7.55
N GLY A 381 -25.26 -4.05 -6.27
CA GLY A 381 -25.32 -2.67 -5.83
C GLY A 381 -24.05 -1.88 -6.20
N LYS A 382 -24.24 -0.57 -6.37
CA LYS A 382 -23.19 0.37 -6.76
C LYS A 382 -22.73 1.21 -5.57
N GLY A 383 -21.54 1.81 -5.68
CA GLY A 383 -20.94 2.63 -4.64
C GLY A 383 -21.37 4.09 -4.66
N ALA A 384 -20.46 4.97 -4.25
CA ALA A 384 -20.72 6.39 -4.03
C ALA A 384 -20.01 7.30 -5.03
N GLU A 385 -20.67 8.39 -5.40
CA GLU A 385 -20.08 9.50 -6.14
C GLU A 385 -19.72 10.64 -5.17
N LEU A 386 -18.47 11.07 -5.22
CA LEU A 386 -17.95 12.23 -4.49
C LEU A 386 -17.76 13.37 -5.48
N LYS A 387 -18.75 14.26 -5.54
CA LYS A 387 -18.81 15.43 -6.44
C LYS A 387 -18.60 16.73 -5.66
N MET A 388 -17.55 16.75 -4.86
CA MET A 388 -17.19 17.87 -3.98
C MET A 388 -15.74 18.30 -4.20
N SER A 389 -15.41 19.50 -3.73
CA SER A 389 -14.07 20.08 -3.87
C SER A 389 -13.29 20.10 -2.57
N THR A 390 -13.97 20.09 -1.41
CA THR A 390 -13.31 20.14 -0.10
C THR A 390 -13.94 19.19 0.91
N ILE A 391 -13.07 18.62 1.75
CA ILE A 391 -13.40 17.93 3.00
C ILE A 391 -12.51 18.53 4.07
N ASN A 392 -13.10 19.24 5.04
CA ASN A 392 -12.39 19.91 6.13
C ASN A 392 -12.82 19.30 7.48
N ILE A 393 -11.89 18.66 8.16
CA ILE A 393 -12.11 17.89 9.39
C ILE A 393 -11.19 18.47 10.48
N SER A 394 -11.76 18.85 11.63
CA SER A 394 -11.04 19.57 12.68
C SER A 394 -11.53 19.18 14.09
N GLY A 395 -10.82 19.62 15.13
CA GLY A 395 -11.23 19.45 16.54
C GLY A 395 -10.99 18.08 17.16
N GLY A 396 -10.28 17.16 16.48
CA GLY A 396 -10.03 15.80 16.96
C GLY A 396 -11.07 14.76 16.51
N ILE A 397 -12.06 15.16 15.72
CA ILE A 397 -13.15 14.27 15.26
C ILE A 397 -12.61 13.10 14.41
N ASN A 398 -13.30 11.97 14.51
CA ASN A 398 -13.14 10.82 13.61
C ASN A 398 -14.22 10.82 12.53
N PHE A 399 -13.84 11.04 11.27
CA PHE A 399 -14.77 11.05 10.14
C PHE A 399 -14.48 9.91 9.16
N THR A 400 -15.46 9.02 8.98
CA THR A 400 -15.27 7.79 8.18
C THR A 400 -16.36 7.65 7.12
N LEU A 401 -15.92 7.50 5.87
CA LEU A 401 -16.70 7.00 4.74
C LEU A 401 -16.23 5.57 4.46
N GLN A 402 -17.02 4.57 4.84
CA GLN A 402 -16.71 3.16 4.58
C GLN A 402 -17.70 2.52 3.61
N SER A 403 -17.19 1.63 2.77
CA SER A 403 -18.01 0.90 1.81
C SER A 403 -17.66 -0.58 1.77
N HIS A 404 -18.68 -1.39 1.50
CA HIS A 404 -18.58 -2.85 1.32
C HIS A 404 -19.03 -3.29 -0.09
N VAL A 405 -19.11 -2.36 -1.04
CA VAL A 405 -19.57 -2.60 -2.42
C VAL A 405 -18.60 -3.50 -3.18
N ARG A 406 -19.05 -4.46 -3.99
CA ARG A 406 -18.15 -5.44 -4.66
C ARG A 406 -17.90 -5.22 -6.15
N ASN A 407 -18.95 -5.29 -6.94
CA ASN A 407 -18.86 -5.32 -8.42
C ASN A 407 -18.83 -3.93 -9.06
N ASN A 408 -18.74 -2.87 -8.26
CA ASN A 408 -18.62 -1.50 -8.73
C ASN A 408 -17.62 -0.75 -7.88
N ASP A 409 -17.16 0.40 -8.38
CA ASP A 409 -16.25 1.22 -7.62
C ASP A 409 -16.94 1.67 -6.33
N ALA A 410 -16.26 1.51 -5.20
CA ALA A 410 -16.78 1.86 -3.88
C ALA A 410 -16.94 3.38 -3.79
N PHE A 411 -15.92 4.11 -4.26
CA PHE A 411 -15.90 5.56 -4.32
C PHE A 411 -15.39 6.05 -5.69
N LYS A 412 -16.17 6.90 -6.34
CA LYS A 412 -15.79 7.63 -7.55
C LYS A 412 -15.67 9.12 -7.25
N ILE A 413 -14.46 9.67 -7.34
CA ILE A 413 -14.22 11.11 -7.15
C ILE A 413 -14.16 11.78 -8.52
N THR A 414 -15.04 12.75 -8.76
CA THR A 414 -15.26 13.36 -10.08
C THR A 414 -14.81 14.81 -10.20
N LYS A 415 -14.28 15.39 -9.12
CA LYS A 415 -13.70 16.73 -9.07
C LYS A 415 -12.36 16.70 -8.35
N ASN A 416 -11.54 17.71 -8.60
CA ASN A 416 -10.35 17.94 -7.79
C ASN A 416 -10.77 18.13 -6.33
N LEU A 417 -10.16 17.36 -5.44
CA LEU A 417 -10.56 17.25 -4.05
C LEU A 417 -9.41 17.64 -3.14
N THR A 418 -9.68 18.56 -2.22
CA THR A 418 -8.78 18.92 -1.13
C THR A 418 -9.31 18.34 0.19
N ILE A 419 -8.48 17.56 0.87
CA ILE A 419 -8.76 16.97 2.19
C ILE A 419 -7.87 17.67 3.21
N ASN A 420 -8.45 18.32 4.21
CA ASN A 420 -7.74 18.84 5.37
C ASN A 420 -8.29 18.15 6.62
N ALA A 421 -7.48 17.35 7.29
CA ALA A 421 -7.83 16.70 8.54
C ALA A 421 -6.88 17.12 9.68
N THR A 422 -6.26 18.30 9.61
CA THR A 422 -5.23 18.72 10.58
C THR A 422 -5.72 18.60 12.02
N GLY A 423 -5.00 17.81 12.84
CA GLY A 423 -5.40 17.53 14.22
C GLY A 423 -6.55 16.52 14.38
N SER A 424 -6.98 15.86 13.31
CA SER A 424 -8.12 14.95 13.25
C SER A 424 -7.83 13.71 12.38
N ASN A 425 -8.83 12.81 12.27
CA ASN A 425 -8.73 11.59 11.47
C ASN A 425 -9.80 11.55 10.37
N PHE A 426 -9.39 11.27 9.13
CA PHE A 426 -10.29 11.04 8.00
C PHE A 426 -10.02 9.68 7.36
N THR A 427 -11.08 8.90 7.12
CA THR A 427 -10.98 7.59 6.45
C THR A 427 -11.93 7.52 5.26
N LEU A 428 -11.41 7.11 4.10
CA LEU A 428 -12.18 6.77 2.89
C LEU A 428 -11.76 5.37 2.44
N LYS A 429 -12.49 4.34 2.89
CA LYS A 429 -12.02 2.96 2.81
C LYS A 429 -13.07 1.96 2.32
N GLN A 430 -12.64 1.02 1.49
CA GLN A 430 -13.39 -0.22 1.25
C GLN A 430 -12.96 -1.29 2.26
N THR A 431 -13.90 -1.77 3.07
CA THR A 431 -13.64 -2.69 4.19
C THR A 431 -14.25 -4.05 3.94
N ALA A 432 -13.57 -5.11 4.38
CA ALA A 432 -14.13 -6.46 4.38
C ALA A 432 -15.45 -6.50 5.18
N ASP A 433 -16.41 -7.32 4.73
CA ASP A 433 -17.58 -7.72 5.50
C ASP A 433 -17.61 -9.26 5.62
N ASP A 434 -18.70 -9.83 6.12
CA ASP A 434 -18.85 -11.28 6.34
C ASP A 434 -18.88 -12.14 5.06
N TYR A 435 -19.00 -11.54 3.87
CA TYR A 435 -18.98 -12.26 2.60
C TYR A 435 -17.56 -12.56 2.14
N LYS A 436 -17.30 -13.86 1.93
CA LYS A 436 -16.00 -14.44 1.55
C LYS A 436 -15.55 -14.20 0.10
N ASN A 437 -16.15 -13.23 -0.62
CA ASN A 437 -15.79 -12.88 -2.00
C ASN A 437 -14.99 -11.58 -2.02
N GLY A 438 -13.96 -11.51 -2.87
CA GLY A 438 -13.15 -10.28 -3.00
C GLY A 438 -13.80 -9.15 -3.79
N TYR A 439 -13.12 -8.00 -3.82
CA TYR A 439 -13.57 -6.78 -4.48
C TYR A 439 -12.90 -6.63 -5.87
N PRO A 440 -13.53 -7.04 -6.99
CA PRO A 440 -12.91 -6.94 -8.32
C PRO A 440 -12.80 -5.50 -8.84
N ALA A 441 -13.71 -4.61 -8.43
CA ALA A 441 -13.71 -3.20 -8.81
C ALA A 441 -12.71 -2.38 -7.97
N ARG A 442 -12.78 -1.04 -8.04
CA ARG A 442 -11.87 -0.15 -7.29
C ARG A 442 -12.46 0.30 -5.97
N ALA A 443 -11.64 0.33 -4.91
CA ALA A 443 -12.01 1.02 -3.68
C ALA A 443 -12.18 2.52 -3.95
N ILE A 444 -11.17 3.12 -4.58
CA ILE A 444 -11.21 4.51 -5.03
C ILE A 444 -10.87 4.55 -6.52
N ASN A 445 -11.68 5.26 -7.30
CA ASN A 445 -11.42 5.52 -8.71
C ASN A 445 -11.53 7.02 -9.01
N THR A 446 -10.42 7.62 -9.44
CA THR A 446 -10.40 9.02 -9.84
C THR A 446 -9.29 9.32 -10.83
N THR A 447 -9.61 10.25 -11.73
CA THR A 447 -8.65 10.92 -12.62
C THR A 447 -8.42 12.37 -12.21
N SER A 448 -9.10 12.83 -11.16
CA SER A 448 -8.98 14.19 -10.62
C SER A 448 -7.82 14.30 -9.65
N ASP A 449 -7.33 15.51 -9.45
CA ASP A 449 -6.24 15.77 -8.51
C ASP A 449 -6.72 15.63 -7.06
N LEU A 450 -5.86 15.09 -6.21
CA LEU A 450 -6.10 14.96 -4.77
C LEU A 450 -5.02 15.72 -4.00
N THR A 451 -5.42 16.65 -3.16
CA THR A 451 -4.52 17.38 -2.26
C THR A 451 -4.89 17.07 -0.82
N ILE A 452 -3.94 16.56 -0.03
CA ILE A 452 -4.14 16.24 1.38
C ILE A 452 -3.29 17.21 2.20
N LEU A 453 -3.92 18.16 2.87
CA LEU A 453 -3.22 19.28 3.53
C LEU A 453 -2.62 18.89 4.89
N GLY A 454 -3.32 18.07 5.67
CA GLY A 454 -2.88 17.71 7.03
C GLY A 454 -3.75 16.65 7.69
N GLY A 455 -3.27 16.13 8.83
CA GLY A 455 -4.00 15.14 9.64
C GLY A 455 -3.66 13.69 9.32
N ASN A 456 -4.31 12.76 10.05
CA ASN A 456 -4.21 11.34 9.76
C ASN A 456 -5.27 10.95 8.73
N VAL A 457 -4.83 10.54 7.54
CA VAL A 457 -5.73 10.22 6.42
C VAL A 457 -5.48 8.79 5.96
N ASN A 458 -6.53 7.96 6.02
CA ASN A 458 -6.46 6.58 5.55
C ASN A 458 -7.35 6.39 4.31
N LEU A 459 -6.76 5.88 3.24
CA LEU A 459 -7.41 5.73 1.94
C LEU A 459 -7.28 4.28 1.43
N GLY A 460 -8.12 3.89 0.48
CA GLY A 460 -7.96 2.64 -0.27
C GLY A 460 -8.87 1.54 0.26
N GLY A 461 -8.36 0.31 0.41
CA GLY A 461 -9.19 -0.76 0.94
C GLY A 461 -8.51 -2.11 1.12
N GLN A 462 -9.25 -2.99 1.80
CA GLN A 462 -8.87 -4.39 1.98
C GLN A 462 -9.38 -5.21 0.82
N ASN A 463 -8.51 -6.03 0.24
CA ASN A 463 -8.84 -6.91 -0.88
C ASN A 463 -9.39 -6.16 -2.11
N SER A 464 -8.88 -4.96 -2.35
CA SER A 464 -9.37 -4.04 -3.39
C SER A 464 -8.23 -3.24 -4.01
N SER A 465 -8.34 -2.97 -5.31
CA SER A 465 -7.41 -2.08 -6.03
C SER A 465 -7.88 -0.62 -5.95
N SER A 466 -6.98 0.35 -6.14
CA SER A 466 -7.34 1.77 -6.26
C SER A 466 -6.70 2.40 -7.49
N ASN A 467 -7.42 3.30 -8.16
CA ASN A 467 -6.93 4.10 -9.28
C ASN A 467 -6.97 5.58 -8.87
N LEU A 468 -5.80 6.16 -8.63
CA LEU A 468 -5.59 7.56 -8.25
C LEU A 468 -4.74 8.24 -9.33
N THR A 469 -5.25 8.34 -10.55
CA THR A 469 -4.42 8.68 -11.72
C THR A 469 -4.27 10.19 -11.99
N GLY A 470 -4.96 11.05 -11.22
CA GLY A 470 -4.66 12.48 -11.17
C GLY A 470 -3.35 12.78 -10.42
N ASN A 471 -3.00 14.05 -10.27
CA ASN A 471 -1.86 14.44 -9.45
C ASN A 471 -2.22 14.38 -7.98
N ILE A 472 -1.38 13.73 -7.18
CA ILE A 472 -1.58 13.57 -5.74
C ILE A 472 -0.53 14.39 -5.00
N THR A 473 -0.97 15.26 -4.08
CA THR A 473 -0.09 16.07 -3.24
C THR A 473 -0.36 15.79 -1.77
N ILE A 474 0.70 15.42 -1.04
CA ILE A 474 0.69 15.21 0.42
C ILE A 474 1.37 16.42 1.07
N GLY A 475 0.63 17.23 1.81
CA GLY A 475 1.11 18.42 2.51
C GLY A 475 1.97 18.09 3.72
N GLU A 476 2.76 19.06 4.21
CA GLU A 476 3.74 18.86 5.30
C GLU A 476 3.11 18.32 6.59
N ALA A 477 1.90 18.75 6.93
CA ALA A 477 1.20 18.33 8.15
C ALA A 477 0.42 17.01 7.98
N ALA A 478 0.49 16.37 6.81
CA ALA A 478 -0.30 15.19 6.49
C ALA A 478 0.44 13.90 6.84
N ASN A 479 -0.30 12.94 7.39
CA ASN A 479 0.12 11.58 7.65
C ASN A 479 -0.83 10.63 6.94
N VAL A 480 -0.42 10.14 5.76
CA VAL A 480 -1.29 9.42 4.84
C VAL A 480 -0.90 7.95 4.76
N THR A 481 -1.86 7.08 4.98
CA THR A 481 -1.74 5.65 4.68
C THR A 481 -2.66 5.31 3.52
N LEU A 482 -2.15 4.57 2.53
CA LEU A 482 -2.95 4.05 1.44
C LEU A 482 -2.84 2.53 1.40
N GLU A 483 -3.99 1.89 1.56
CA GLU A 483 -4.09 0.44 1.70
C GLU A 483 -4.53 -0.24 0.40
N ALA A 484 -3.85 -1.34 0.06
CA ALA A 484 -4.23 -2.29 -0.99
C ALA A 484 -3.88 -3.73 -0.59
N TYR A 485 -4.33 -4.16 0.58
CA TYR A 485 -4.05 -5.51 1.10
C TYR A 485 -4.73 -6.60 0.26
N ASN A 486 -4.12 -7.78 0.17
CA ASN A 486 -4.82 -9.00 -0.23
C ASN A 486 -5.50 -9.62 1.02
N GLY A 487 -6.73 -10.11 0.91
CA GLY A 487 -7.51 -10.63 2.05
C GLY A 487 -7.06 -12.01 2.56
N GLY A 488 -6.12 -12.66 1.86
CA GLY A 488 -5.50 -13.92 2.30
C GLY A 488 -6.35 -15.18 2.10
N SER A 489 -7.61 -15.05 1.63
CA SER A 489 -8.47 -16.19 1.28
C SER A 489 -8.10 -16.75 -0.10
N SER A 490 -8.28 -18.06 -0.30
CA SER A 490 -8.13 -18.70 -1.63
C SER A 490 -9.16 -18.21 -2.65
N LEU A 491 -10.24 -17.56 -2.19
CA LEU A 491 -11.28 -16.93 -3.01
C LEU A 491 -10.99 -15.45 -3.32
N ASP A 492 -9.94 -14.89 -2.72
CA ASP A 492 -9.55 -13.51 -2.98
C ASP A 492 -8.80 -13.40 -4.31
N TYR A 493 -9.00 -12.29 -5.01
CA TYR A 493 -8.19 -12.05 -6.20
C TYR A 493 -6.76 -11.78 -5.75
N LYS A 494 -5.83 -12.56 -6.31
CA LYS A 494 -4.44 -12.66 -5.83
C LYS A 494 -3.65 -11.35 -5.89
N ASP A 495 -4.09 -10.39 -6.69
CA ASP A 495 -3.34 -9.17 -6.99
C ASP A 495 -4.18 -7.90 -6.76
N ARG A 496 -3.78 -7.10 -5.76
CA ARG A 496 -4.34 -5.76 -5.49
C ARG A 496 -3.31 -4.70 -5.78
N THR A 497 -3.69 -3.78 -6.65
CA THR A 497 -2.78 -2.74 -7.14
C THR A 497 -3.35 -1.38 -6.84
N THR A 498 -2.55 -0.54 -6.21
CA THR A 498 -2.78 0.90 -6.24
C THR A 498 -2.03 1.51 -7.41
N THR A 499 -2.75 2.18 -8.29
CA THR A 499 -2.19 2.93 -9.43
C THR A 499 -2.22 4.43 -9.14
N PHE A 500 -1.09 5.11 -9.38
CA PHE A 500 -0.96 6.56 -9.23
C PHE A 500 -0.60 7.25 -10.54
N GLY A 501 -1.01 8.52 -10.67
CA GLY A 501 -0.42 9.50 -11.58
C GLY A 501 0.91 10.04 -11.04
N ASN A 502 1.07 11.36 -11.02
CA ASN A 502 2.20 12.00 -10.32
C ASN A 502 1.94 12.08 -8.82
N LEU A 503 2.99 11.90 -8.02
CA LEU A 503 2.93 11.89 -6.58
C LEU A 503 3.96 12.85 -5.98
N THR A 504 3.47 13.84 -5.25
CA THR A 504 4.28 14.84 -4.53
C THR A 504 4.11 14.64 -3.02
N VAL A 505 5.20 14.38 -2.30
CA VAL A 505 5.20 14.05 -0.87
C VAL A 505 5.99 15.10 -0.09
N LYS A 506 5.28 15.96 0.64
CA LYS A 506 5.87 16.97 1.56
C LYS A 506 5.72 16.60 3.04
N GLY A 507 4.71 15.79 3.38
CA GLY A 507 4.51 15.18 4.70
C GLY A 507 4.83 13.69 4.67
N ASN A 508 4.04 12.87 5.36
CA ASN A 508 4.26 11.42 5.45
C ASN A 508 3.30 10.65 4.53
N LEU A 509 3.84 9.73 3.72
CA LEU A 509 3.07 8.79 2.92
C LEU A 509 3.58 7.35 3.12
N SER A 510 2.69 6.48 3.57
CA SER A 510 2.91 5.04 3.67
C SER A 510 2.00 4.30 2.69
N LEU A 511 2.61 3.60 1.74
CA LEU A 511 1.92 2.69 0.83
C LEU A 511 2.01 1.29 1.41
N VAL A 512 0.88 0.65 1.67
CA VAL A 512 0.84 -0.67 2.28
C VAL A 512 -0.11 -1.60 1.53
N GLY A 513 0.34 -2.81 1.20
CA GLY A 513 -0.49 -3.78 0.48
C GLY A 513 0.31 -4.65 -0.48
N ALA A 514 -0.36 -5.15 -1.52
CA ALA A 514 0.23 -6.11 -2.45
C ALA A 514 1.10 -5.46 -3.53
N LYS A 515 0.53 -4.58 -4.36
CA LYS A 515 1.21 -3.97 -5.51
C LYS A 515 0.99 -2.47 -5.56
N THR A 516 2.01 -1.74 -5.99
CA THR A 516 1.93 -0.31 -6.31
C THR A 516 2.50 -0.03 -7.69
N ASP A 517 1.80 0.77 -8.48
CA ASP A 517 2.22 1.27 -9.79
C ASP A 517 2.12 2.80 -9.83
N ILE A 518 3.26 3.49 -9.72
CA ILE A 518 3.36 4.95 -9.90
C ILE A 518 3.72 5.20 -11.36
N ARG A 519 2.72 5.58 -12.16
CA ARG A 519 2.89 5.80 -13.60
C ARG A 519 3.54 7.14 -13.92
N GLY A 520 3.38 8.12 -13.03
CA GLY A 520 3.99 9.43 -13.12
C GLY A 520 5.32 9.52 -12.37
N ASN A 521 5.72 10.75 -12.07
CA ASN A 521 6.88 11.05 -11.23
C ASN A 521 6.54 10.89 -9.74
N LEU A 522 7.54 10.50 -8.94
CA LEU A 522 7.50 10.55 -7.48
C LEU A 522 8.49 11.61 -7.01
N SER A 523 8.02 12.63 -6.30
CA SER A 523 8.86 13.68 -5.71
C SER A 523 8.65 13.75 -4.21
N VAL A 524 9.68 13.40 -3.44
CA VAL A 524 9.68 13.46 -1.96
C VAL A 524 10.51 14.65 -1.55
N PHE A 525 9.91 15.64 -0.90
CA PHE A 525 10.56 16.88 -0.50
C PHE A 525 11.32 16.71 0.83
N GLU A 526 12.15 17.70 1.20
CA GLU A 526 13.10 17.63 2.32
C GLU A 526 12.54 17.14 3.66
N LYS A 527 11.32 17.57 4.03
CA LYS A 527 10.62 17.14 5.25
C LYS A 527 9.70 15.93 5.04
N GLY A 528 9.55 15.50 3.81
CA GLY A 528 8.66 14.41 3.43
C GLY A 528 9.23 13.06 3.80
N THR A 529 8.37 12.13 4.19
CA THR A 529 8.70 10.72 4.35
C THR A 529 7.89 9.87 3.38
N PHE A 530 8.57 9.03 2.60
CA PHE A 530 7.94 8.05 1.72
C PHE A 530 8.30 6.63 2.13
N LYS A 531 7.29 5.82 2.43
CA LYS A 531 7.44 4.40 2.75
C LYS A 531 6.69 3.56 1.71
N GLY A 532 7.43 3.01 0.76
CA GLY A 532 6.93 2.06 -0.22
C GLY A 532 7.00 0.63 0.29
N VAL A 533 6.07 0.23 1.17
CA VAL A 533 6.09 -1.08 1.84
C VAL A 533 5.04 -2.01 1.23
N THR A 534 5.43 -2.82 0.24
CA THR A 534 4.49 -3.73 -0.43
C THR A 534 4.93 -5.18 -0.30
N SER A 535 4.02 -6.13 -0.54
CA SER A 535 4.34 -7.55 -0.47
C SER A 535 4.85 -8.13 -1.78
N ASP A 536 4.40 -7.65 -2.95
CA ASP A 536 4.72 -8.28 -4.24
C ASP A 536 5.44 -7.35 -5.22
N SER A 537 5.02 -6.09 -5.37
CA SER A 537 5.78 -5.18 -6.24
C SER A 537 5.58 -3.70 -5.97
N LEU A 538 6.57 -2.93 -6.38
CA LEU A 538 6.49 -1.48 -6.52
C LEU A 538 7.16 -1.07 -7.84
N SER A 539 6.40 -0.38 -8.69
CA SER A 539 6.87 0.17 -9.95
C SER A 539 6.79 1.69 -9.93
N ILE A 540 7.86 2.37 -10.35
CA ILE A 540 7.89 3.82 -10.60
C ILE A 540 8.40 4.00 -12.02
N THR A 541 7.51 4.31 -12.96
CA THR A 541 7.90 4.45 -14.37
C THR A 541 8.45 5.83 -14.69
N GLY A 542 8.00 6.87 -13.98
CA GLY A 542 8.57 8.21 -14.08
C GLY A 542 9.88 8.37 -13.30
N THR A 543 10.28 9.62 -13.08
CA THR A 543 11.46 9.94 -12.27
C THR A 543 11.10 9.92 -10.79
N PHE A 544 11.93 9.24 -9.98
CA PHE A 544 11.90 9.30 -8.54
C PHE A 544 12.92 10.33 -8.04
N THR A 545 12.44 11.49 -7.58
CA THR A 545 13.25 12.53 -6.92
C THR A 545 13.08 12.43 -5.41
N ASN A 546 14.17 12.19 -4.68
CA ASN A 546 14.17 12.05 -3.22
C ASN A 546 15.03 13.12 -2.56
N ASP A 547 14.39 14.14 -1.98
CA ASP A 547 15.01 15.13 -1.10
C ASP A 547 14.75 14.81 0.38
N GLY A 548 13.79 13.94 0.69
CA GLY A 548 13.37 13.58 2.04
C GLY A 548 13.82 12.18 2.50
N ASP A 549 13.09 11.61 3.46
CA ASP A 549 13.33 10.27 3.99
C ASP A 549 12.53 9.22 3.22
N SER A 550 13.22 8.38 2.45
CA SER A 550 12.57 7.36 1.61
C SER A 550 13.08 5.96 1.89
N GLU A 551 12.15 5.02 2.05
CA GLU A 551 12.42 3.59 2.14
C GLU A 551 11.49 2.84 1.19
N ILE A 552 12.06 1.93 0.39
CA ILE A 552 11.32 0.96 -0.41
C ILE A 552 11.63 -0.43 0.14
N ASN A 553 10.59 -1.16 0.54
CA ASN A 553 10.73 -2.47 1.15
C ASN A 553 9.66 -3.42 0.59
N ILE A 554 10.10 -4.41 -0.20
CA ILE A 554 9.22 -5.40 -0.83
C ILE A 554 9.43 -6.75 -0.17
N SER A 555 8.44 -7.22 0.59
CA SER A 555 8.64 -8.36 1.49
C SER A 555 8.68 -9.72 0.79
N GLN A 556 8.05 -9.87 -0.38
CA GLN A 556 8.02 -11.13 -1.16
C GLN A 556 7.94 -10.87 -2.67
N GLY A 557 8.70 -9.89 -3.17
CA GLY A 557 8.70 -9.57 -4.59
C GLY A 557 9.73 -8.51 -4.98
N ALA A 558 9.49 -7.83 -6.11
CA ALA A 558 10.53 -7.07 -6.82
C ALA A 558 10.14 -5.61 -7.10
N VAL A 559 11.14 -4.78 -7.39
CA VAL A 559 10.95 -3.38 -7.82
C VAL A 559 11.18 -3.21 -9.32
N ASN A 560 10.55 -2.19 -9.91
CA ASN A 560 10.86 -1.71 -11.25
C ASN A 560 10.95 -0.18 -11.22
N LEU A 561 12.15 0.36 -11.33
CA LEU A 561 12.41 1.80 -11.16
C LEU A 561 12.91 2.43 -12.45
N GLY A 562 12.33 3.59 -12.80
CA GLY A 562 12.83 4.49 -13.83
C GLY A 562 14.06 5.26 -13.37
N ASN A 563 14.15 6.54 -13.74
CA ASN A 563 15.25 7.40 -13.30
C ASN A 563 15.15 7.72 -11.81
N ILE A 564 16.29 7.79 -11.11
CA ILE A 564 16.36 8.15 -9.69
C ILE A 564 17.28 9.35 -9.53
N THR A 565 16.79 10.41 -8.91
CA THR A 565 17.61 11.52 -8.40
C THR A 565 17.49 11.53 -6.88
N ASN A 566 18.57 11.19 -6.19
CA ASN A 566 18.58 11.07 -4.73
C ASN A 566 19.48 12.14 -4.12
N ASN A 567 18.92 12.96 -3.23
CA ASN A 567 19.60 14.05 -2.53
C ASN A 567 19.74 13.78 -1.01
N LYS A 568 19.37 12.57 -0.54
CA LYS A 568 19.50 12.10 0.84
C LYS A 568 19.85 10.60 0.85
N SER A 569 19.72 9.88 1.97
CA SER A 569 19.88 8.42 1.97
C SER A 569 18.65 7.72 1.39
N LEU A 570 18.85 6.67 0.60
CA LEU A 570 17.79 5.84 0.03
C LEU A 570 18.14 4.36 0.19
N SER A 571 17.22 3.59 0.76
CA SER A 571 17.33 2.13 0.86
C SER A 571 16.21 1.47 0.07
N ILE A 572 16.60 0.57 -0.83
CA ILE A 572 15.70 -0.27 -1.62
C ILE A 572 16.01 -1.72 -1.25
N THR A 573 15.07 -2.36 -0.59
CA THR A 573 15.19 -3.77 -0.18
C THR A 573 14.08 -4.59 -0.83
N THR A 574 14.46 -5.66 -1.51
CA THR A 574 13.53 -6.60 -2.15
C THR A 574 13.80 -8.03 -1.69
N ASN A 575 12.81 -8.89 -1.89
CA ASN A 575 12.88 -10.32 -1.65
C ASN A 575 12.21 -11.03 -2.82
N ALA A 576 12.76 -10.84 -4.03
CA ALA A 576 12.11 -11.27 -5.27
C ALA A 576 11.89 -12.79 -5.29
N LYS A 577 10.70 -13.24 -5.71
CA LYS A 577 10.41 -14.68 -5.85
C LYS A 577 11.26 -15.28 -6.96
N ASN A 578 11.41 -16.60 -6.95
CA ASN A 578 12.15 -17.30 -8.01
C ASN A 578 11.58 -16.95 -9.41
N GLY A 579 12.45 -16.56 -10.34
CA GLY A 579 12.09 -16.10 -11.68
C GLY A 579 11.65 -14.63 -11.78
N GLN A 580 11.47 -13.91 -10.67
CA GLN A 580 11.29 -12.47 -10.66
C GLN A 580 12.66 -11.75 -10.60
N LYS A 581 12.71 -10.52 -11.11
CA LYS A 581 13.90 -9.68 -11.08
C LYS A 581 13.54 -8.27 -10.61
N SER A 582 14.39 -7.70 -9.77
CA SER A 582 14.36 -6.26 -9.49
C SER A 582 15.09 -5.53 -10.62
N ILE A 583 14.45 -4.53 -11.22
CA ILE A 583 14.95 -3.86 -12.42
C ILE A 583 15.14 -2.37 -12.14
N ILE A 584 16.35 -1.87 -12.40
CA ILE A 584 16.67 -0.44 -12.44
C ILE A 584 16.85 -0.07 -13.91
N ARG A 585 15.80 0.50 -14.51
CA ARG A 585 15.73 0.82 -15.94
C ARG A 585 16.43 2.13 -16.30
N GLY A 586 16.25 3.13 -15.46
CA GLY A 586 16.73 4.48 -15.71
C GLY A 586 18.08 4.78 -15.06
N ASP A 587 18.60 5.96 -15.34
CA ASP A 587 19.83 6.45 -14.72
C ASP A 587 19.60 6.80 -13.24
N ILE A 588 20.61 6.56 -12.42
CA ILE A 588 20.65 6.95 -11.01
C ILE A 588 21.66 8.09 -10.83
N ILE A 589 21.20 9.21 -10.28
CA ILE A 589 22.04 10.30 -9.82
C ILE A 589 21.88 10.40 -8.30
N ASN A 590 22.84 9.87 -7.55
CA ASN A 590 22.90 10.00 -6.10
C ASN A 590 23.84 11.15 -5.71
N LYS A 591 23.27 12.28 -5.29
CA LYS A 591 23.98 13.52 -4.96
C LYS A 591 24.49 13.55 -3.52
N LYS A 592 23.82 12.89 -2.58
CA LYS A 592 24.20 12.85 -1.15
C LYS A 592 23.75 11.55 -0.50
N GLY A 593 24.40 11.15 0.59
CA GLY A 593 23.97 10.01 1.41
C GLY A 593 24.20 8.63 0.77
N ASN A 594 23.91 7.59 1.55
CA ASN A 594 24.09 6.21 1.10
C ASN A 594 22.94 5.78 0.17
N LEU A 595 23.29 5.02 -0.86
CA LEU A 595 22.32 4.35 -1.72
C LEU A 595 22.54 2.84 -1.61
N ASN A 596 21.56 2.14 -1.04
CA ASN A 596 21.59 0.68 -0.91
C ASN A 596 20.48 0.07 -1.76
N ILE A 597 20.85 -0.84 -2.67
CA ILE A 597 19.92 -1.62 -3.48
C ILE A 597 20.20 -3.10 -3.22
N THR A 598 19.30 -3.75 -2.50
CA THR A 598 19.53 -5.11 -2.00
C THR A 598 18.37 -6.02 -2.33
N ASP A 599 18.65 -7.20 -2.88
CA ASP A 599 17.74 -8.32 -2.86
C ASP A 599 18.29 -9.45 -1.97
N ASN A 600 17.50 -9.77 -0.95
CA ASN A 600 17.90 -10.72 0.08
C ASN A 600 17.47 -12.16 -0.21
N ASN A 601 16.61 -12.42 -1.20
CA ASN A 601 16.12 -13.77 -1.43
C ASN A 601 17.18 -14.66 -2.12
N SER A 602 17.07 -15.97 -1.92
CA SER A 602 17.94 -16.94 -2.59
C SER A 602 17.70 -16.93 -4.10
N ASN A 603 18.77 -17.00 -4.89
CA ASN A 603 18.71 -16.92 -6.36
C ASN A 603 18.10 -15.62 -6.90
N ALA A 604 18.04 -14.57 -6.08
CA ALA A 604 17.56 -13.27 -6.52
C ALA A 604 18.44 -12.66 -7.63
N GLU A 605 17.81 -11.89 -8.51
CA GLU A 605 18.48 -11.18 -9.60
C GLU A 605 18.12 -9.68 -9.56
N ILE A 606 19.15 -8.84 -9.54
CA ILE A 606 19.04 -7.41 -9.82
C ILE A 606 19.57 -7.16 -11.24
N GLU A 607 18.75 -6.51 -12.06
CA GLU A 607 19.12 -6.04 -13.39
C GLU A 607 19.38 -4.52 -13.36
N ILE A 608 20.57 -4.11 -13.82
CA ILE A 608 20.94 -2.71 -13.96
C ILE A 608 21.05 -2.38 -15.44
N ALA A 609 20.20 -1.45 -15.90
CA ALA A 609 20.09 -1.04 -17.29
C ALA A 609 20.37 0.46 -17.53
N GLY A 610 20.59 1.25 -16.48
CA GLY A 610 20.97 2.66 -16.56
C GLY A 610 22.29 2.97 -15.85
N ASN A 611 22.88 4.12 -16.17
CA ASN A 611 24.14 4.60 -15.57
C ASN A 611 23.91 5.02 -14.12
N ILE A 612 24.97 4.98 -13.30
CA ILE A 612 24.92 5.39 -11.90
C ILE A 612 26.00 6.43 -11.62
N SER A 613 25.62 7.55 -11.04
CA SER A 613 26.53 8.60 -10.58
C SER A 613 26.39 8.77 -9.06
N GLN A 614 27.46 8.49 -8.31
CA GLN A 614 27.52 8.58 -6.86
C GLN A 614 28.43 9.73 -6.44
N LYS A 615 27.88 10.82 -5.90
CA LYS A 615 28.67 12.00 -5.53
C LYS A 615 29.28 11.88 -4.13
N GLU A 616 28.50 11.48 -3.14
CA GLU A 616 28.90 11.42 -1.73
C GLU A 616 28.29 10.19 -1.06
N GLY A 617 29.04 9.49 -0.20
CA GLY A 617 28.56 8.33 0.55
C GLY A 617 28.83 6.99 -0.15
N ASN A 618 28.28 5.91 0.39
CA ASN A 618 28.48 4.56 -0.11
C ASN A 618 27.34 4.13 -1.04
N LEU A 619 27.69 3.61 -2.22
CA LEU A 619 26.79 2.88 -3.10
C LEU A 619 26.99 1.38 -2.89
N THR A 620 25.93 0.70 -2.45
CA THR A 620 25.94 -0.77 -2.31
C THR A 620 24.86 -1.38 -3.20
N ILE A 621 25.26 -2.32 -4.05
CA ILE A 621 24.34 -3.17 -4.83
C ILE A 621 24.58 -4.62 -4.41
N SER A 622 23.56 -5.28 -3.88
CA SER A 622 23.69 -6.62 -3.29
C SER A 622 22.58 -7.56 -3.76
N SER A 623 22.94 -8.66 -4.41
CA SER A 623 22.00 -9.72 -4.83
C SER A 623 22.76 -11.02 -5.08
N ASP A 624 22.09 -12.16 -5.15
CA ASP A 624 22.77 -13.42 -5.53
C ASP A 624 23.33 -13.34 -6.95
N LYS A 625 22.58 -12.70 -7.84
CA LYS A 625 22.96 -12.39 -9.20
C LYS A 625 22.75 -10.90 -9.49
N ILE A 626 23.75 -10.28 -10.11
CA ILE A 626 23.66 -8.92 -10.66
C ILE A 626 23.92 -9.02 -12.15
N ASN A 627 23.02 -8.46 -12.96
CA ASN A 627 23.05 -8.55 -14.41
C ASN A 627 23.19 -7.16 -15.03
N ILE A 628 24.25 -6.98 -15.81
CA ILE A 628 24.52 -5.78 -16.59
C ILE A 628 24.09 -6.04 -18.03
N THR A 629 22.92 -5.52 -18.39
CA THR A 629 22.27 -5.82 -19.68
C THR A 629 22.62 -4.84 -20.80
N GLN A 630 23.13 -3.67 -20.45
CA GLN A 630 23.58 -2.60 -21.35
C GLN A 630 25.00 -2.16 -21.00
N GLN A 631 25.64 -1.34 -21.83
CA GLN A 631 26.93 -0.75 -21.43
C GLN A 631 26.66 0.29 -20.33
N ILE A 632 27.11 -0.01 -19.10
CA ILE A 632 26.83 0.81 -17.93
C ILE A 632 28.10 1.47 -17.42
N THR A 633 27.98 2.75 -17.08
CA THR A 633 28.98 3.47 -16.30
C THR A 633 28.47 3.73 -14.88
N ILE A 634 29.23 3.25 -13.89
CA ILE A 634 29.07 3.61 -12.48
C ILE A 634 30.24 4.53 -12.13
N LYS A 635 29.98 5.80 -11.84
CA LYS A 635 31.03 6.81 -11.62
C LYS A 635 30.85 7.61 -10.34
N LYS A 636 31.96 8.15 -9.83
CA LYS A 636 31.93 9.27 -8.89
C LYS A 636 31.32 10.49 -9.58
N GLY A 637 30.34 11.12 -8.93
CA GLY A 637 29.78 12.40 -9.37
C GLY A 637 30.76 13.55 -9.09
N ILE A 638 30.90 14.47 -10.03
CA ILE A 638 31.72 15.69 -9.89
C ILE A 638 30.83 16.93 -10.02
N ASP A 639 31.05 17.93 -9.17
CA ASP A 639 30.43 19.26 -9.37
C ASP A 639 31.33 20.09 -10.28
N GLY A 640 30.73 20.82 -11.23
CA GLY A 640 31.46 21.76 -12.07
C GLY A 640 32.06 22.97 -11.33
N GLU A 641 31.81 23.16 -10.02
CA GLU A 641 32.12 24.44 -9.33
C GLU A 641 32.47 24.37 -7.82
N SER A 642 32.76 23.22 -7.19
CA SER A 642 33.02 23.20 -5.73
C SER A 642 34.48 23.03 -5.34
N SER A 643 35.00 23.96 -4.53
CA SER A 643 36.34 24.01 -3.92
C SER A 643 36.46 23.23 -2.59
N VAL A 644 35.55 22.26 -2.33
CA VAL A 644 35.52 21.49 -1.08
C VAL A 644 36.37 20.21 -1.21
N PRO A 645 37.17 19.82 -0.18
CA PRO A 645 38.13 18.72 -0.28
C PRO A 645 37.46 17.34 -0.42
N ASP A 646 38.13 16.44 -1.15
CA ASP A 646 37.98 14.98 -1.25
C ASP A 646 36.66 14.36 -0.70
N VAL A 647 35.54 14.61 -1.37
CA VAL A 647 34.27 13.94 -1.05
C VAL A 647 34.46 12.42 -1.25
N THR A 648 34.29 11.63 -0.19
CA THR A 648 34.46 10.17 -0.23
C THR A 648 33.22 9.51 -0.82
N ALA A 649 33.36 8.99 -2.04
CA ALA A 649 32.39 8.09 -2.65
C ALA A 649 33.03 6.71 -2.78
N ASN A 650 32.31 5.67 -2.37
CA ASN A 650 32.73 4.28 -2.50
C ASN A 650 31.65 3.44 -3.19
N LEU A 651 32.09 2.38 -3.89
CA LEU A 651 31.22 1.39 -4.52
C LEU A 651 31.51 0.00 -3.97
N THR A 652 30.45 -0.71 -3.58
CA THR A 652 30.49 -2.13 -3.25
C THR A 652 29.42 -2.87 -4.05
N ILE A 653 29.87 -3.79 -4.91
CA ILE A 653 29.01 -4.76 -5.60
C ILE A 653 29.15 -6.09 -4.87
N LYS A 654 28.10 -6.54 -4.18
CA LYS A 654 28.08 -7.79 -3.42
C LYS A 654 27.25 -8.84 -4.17
N THR A 655 27.87 -9.86 -4.73
CA THR A 655 27.17 -10.87 -5.54
C THR A 655 27.85 -12.23 -5.56
N LYS A 656 27.09 -13.28 -5.87
CA LYS A 656 27.66 -14.61 -6.19
C LYS A 656 28.02 -14.68 -7.67
N LYS A 657 27.22 -14.02 -8.53
CA LYS A 657 27.46 -13.92 -9.98
C LYS A 657 27.24 -12.49 -10.48
N LEU A 658 28.29 -11.89 -11.05
CA LEU A 658 28.20 -10.69 -11.87
C LEU A 658 28.14 -11.10 -13.34
N GLU A 659 26.94 -11.09 -13.91
CA GLU A 659 26.70 -11.44 -15.31
C GLU A 659 26.76 -10.19 -16.19
N LEU A 660 27.53 -10.29 -17.28
CA LEU A 660 27.81 -9.18 -18.19
C LEU A 660 27.40 -9.57 -19.61
N THR A 661 26.33 -8.97 -20.12
CA THR A 661 26.02 -9.04 -21.57
C THR A 661 26.75 -7.92 -22.34
N LYS A 662 27.13 -6.86 -21.63
CA LYS A 662 27.87 -5.69 -22.09
C LYS A 662 28.90 -5.26 -21.03
N ASP A 663 29.75 -4.31 -21.38
CA ASP A 663 30.84 -3.85 -20.51
C ASP A 663 30.33 -3.02 -19.32
N LEU A 664 31.00 -3.16 -18.19
CA LEU A 664 30.80 -2.39 -16.98
C LEU A 664 32.02 -1.48 -16.76
N ASN A 665 31.79 -0.16 -16.74
CA ASN A 665 32.82 0.84 -16.46
C ASN A 665 32.59 1.43 -15.06
N ILE A 666 33.54 1.26 -14.17
CA ILE A 666 33.55 1.84 -12.82
C ILE A 666 34.60 2.95 -12.82
N SER A 667 34.27 4.16 -12.33
CA SER A 667 35.25 5.25 -12.36
C SER A 667 35.23 6.27 -11.22
N GLY A 668 36.40 6.82 -10.91
CA GLY A 668 36.57 7.97 -10.02
C GLY A 668 36.41 7.70 -8.51
N PHE A 669 36.10 6.48 -8.10
CA PHE A 669 35.87 6.14 -6.69
C PHE A 669 37.15 6.10 -5.86
N ASN A 670 37.04 6.42 -4.56
CA ASN A 670 38.14 6.19 -3.63
C ASN A 670 38.34 4.68 -3.43
N LYS A 671 37.25 3.95 -3.23
CA LYS A 671 37.25 2.50 -3.19
C LYS A 671 36.14 1.95 -4.08
N ALA A 672 36.46 0.98 -4.93
CA ALA A 672 35.47 0.18 -5.63
C ALA A 672 35.79 -1.31 -5.49
N GLU A 673 34.84 -2.07 -4.95
CA GLU A 673 35.03 -3.50 -4.72
C GLU A 673 33.88 -4.35 -5.28
N ILE A 674 34.25 -5.52 -5.79
CA ILE A 674 33.32 -6.59 -6.15
C ILE A 674 33.58 -7.77 -5.22
N VAL A 675 32.63 -8.07 -4.35
CA VAL A 675 32.79 -9.04 -3.26
C VAL A 675 31.74 -10.14 -3.31
N ALA A 676 32.09 -11.32 -2.83
CA ALA A 676 31.13 -12.42 -2.71
C ALA A 676 29.98 -12.09 -1.73
N LYS A 677 28.76 -12.49 -2.08
CA LYS A 677 27.61 -12.42 -1.18
C LYS A 677 27.56 -13.66 -0.28
N ASP A 678 27.20 -13.47 0.99
CA ASP A 678 26.92 -14.53 1.97
C ASP A 678 27.96 -15.65 2.07
N ASN A 679 29.25 -15.30 2.03
CA ASN A 679 30.34 -16.28 2.07
C ASN A 679 30.20 -17.35 0.97
N SER A 680 30.13 -16.93 -0.29
CA SER A 680 30.04 -17.83 -1.44
C SER A 680 31.19 -17.65 -2.43
N ASP A 681 31.22 -18.49 -3.45
CA ASP A 681 32.03 -18.23 -4.64
C ASP A 681 31.54 -16.97 -5.37
N LEU A 682 32.47 -16.29 -6.06
CA LEU A 682 32.23 -15.13 -6.91
C LEU A 682 32.62 -15.46 -8.36
N ILE A 683 31.66 -15.35 -9.27
CA ILE A 683 31.87 -15.51 -10.70
C ILE A 683 31.63 -14.17 -11.39
N ILE A 684 32.62 -13.67 -12.15
CA ILE A 684 32.50 -12.46 -12.96
C ILE A 684 32.56 -12.84 -14.45
N GLY A 685 31.50 -12.50 -15.17
CA GLY A 685 31.36 -12.79 -16.60
C GLY A 685 30.74 -14.16 -16.91
N ASN A 686 30.43 -14.36 -18.19
CA ASN A 686 29.77 -15.56 -18.69
C ASN A 686 30.76 -16.61 -19.20
N THR A 687 30.51 -17.88 -18.87
CA THR A 687 31.31 -19.02 -19.33
C THR A 687 31.15 -19.23 -20.83
N GLY A 688 32.26 -19.46 -21.54
CA GLY A 688 32.23 -19.89 -22.95
C GLY A 688 31.96 -18.79 -23.98
N SER A 689 31.89 -17.52 -23.59
CA SER A 689 31.78 -16.42 -24.56
C SER A 689 33.10 -16.18 -25.28
N THR A 690 33.07 -16.15 -26.62
CA THR A 690 34.23 -15.80 -27.47
C THR A 690 34.58 -14.31 -27.40
N ASP A 691 33.63 -13.46 -27.01
CA ASP A 691 33.79 -12.02 -26.83
C ASP A 691 33.52 -11.65 -25.36
N ALA A 692 34.48 -12.00 -24.51
CA ALA A 692 34.40 -11.76 -23.07
C ALA A 692 34.29 -10.25 -22.77
N LYS A 693 33.19 -9.89 -22.11
CA LYS A 693 32.91 -8.51 -21.68
C LYS A 693 33.84 -8.06 -20.59
N LYS A 694 33.98 -6.75 -20.46
CA LYS A 694 34.98 -6.12 -19.61
C LYS A 694 34.37 -5.49 -18.35
N VAL A 695 35.08 -5.61 -17.24
CA VAL A 695 34.96 -4.75 -16.06
C VAL A 695 36.16 -3.81 -16.01
N SER A 696 35.93 -2.51 -16.07
CA SER A 696 36.99 -1.50 -16.04
C SER A 696 36.92 -0.71 -14.72
N PHE A 697 38.06 -0.51 -14.05
CA PHE A 697 38.22 0.41 -12.93
C PHE A 697 39.09 1.60 -13.38
N ASN A 698 38.46 2.69 -13.77
CA ASN A 698 39.12 3.87 -14.32
C ASN A 698 39.26 4.98 -13.26
N GLN A 699 40.48 5.38 -12.94
CA GLN A 699 40.76 6.40 -11.92
C GLN A 699 40.16 6.04 -10.54
N VAL A 700 40.26 4.76 -10.16
CA VAL A 700 39.84 4.26 -8.84
C VAL A 700 41.08 4.09 -7.96
N LYS A 701 41.07 4.63 -6.72
CA LYS A 701 42.24 4.59 -5.82
C LYS A 701 42.48 3.22 -5.17
N ASP A 702 41.42 2.46 -4.93
CA ASP A 702 41.50 1.08 -4.42
C ASP A 702 40.48 0.20 -5.15
N SER A 703 40.99 -0.64 -6.07
CA SER A 703 40.18 -1.59 -6.85
C SER A 703 40.36 -3.00 -6.31
N LYS A 704 39.27 -3.63 -5.86
CA LYS A 704 39.32 -4.94 -5.20
C LYS A 704 38.29 -5.93 -5.74
N ILE A 705 38.72 -7.18 -5.91
CA ILE A 705 37.82 -8.33 -6.14
C ILE A 705 38.11 -9.36 -5.05
N SER A 706 37.09 -9.83 -4.32
CA SER A 706 37.35 -10.84 -3.28
C SER A 706 36.20 -11.75 -2.91
N ALA A 707 36.52 -12.99 -2.54
CA ALA A 707 35.57 -13.98 -2.02
C ALA A 707 35.94 -14.53 -0.62
N GLY A 708 36.90 -13.91 0.07
CA GLY A 708 37.37 -14.39 1.38
C GLY A 708 37.90 -15.82 1.28
N ASN A 709 37.32 -16.76 2.05
CA ASN A 709 37.69 -18.18 2.04
C ASN A 709 37.02 -19.00 0.92
N HIS A 710 36.46 -18.34 -0.09
CA HIS A 710 35.77 -18.98 -1.23
C HIS A 710 36.45 -18.64 -2.56
N ASN A 711 35.92 -19.13 -3.67
CA ASN A 711 36.58 -19.04 -4.97
C ASN A 711 36.23 -17.75 -5.72
N VAL A 712 37.18 -17.20 -6.47
CA VAL A 712 36.95 -16.18 -7.49
C VAL A 712 37.22 -16.79 -8.87
N THR A 713 36.23 -16.70 -9.77
CA THR A 713 36.39 -17.07 -11.19
C THR A 713 36.15 -15.86 -12.09
N LEU A 714 37.17 -15.49 -12.87
CA LEU A 714 37.15 -14.37 -13.80
C LEU A 714 37.03 -14.87 -15.23
N ASN A 715 35.80 -14.91 -15.75
CA ASN A 715 35.51 -15.22 -17.15
C ASN A 715 35.58 -13.98 -18.06
N SER A 716 35.46 -12.80 -17.46
CA SER A 716 35.51 -11.51 -18.12
C SER A 716 36.90 -10.88 -18.07
N LYS A 717 37.15 -9.94 -18.99
CA LYS A 717 38.33 -9.07 -18.92
C LYS A 717 38.21 -8.14 -17.72
N VAL A 718 39.31 -7.92 -17.01
CA VAL A 718 39.37 -6.97 -15.90
C VAL A 718 40.49 -5.98 -16.19
N GLU A 719 40.17 -4.69 -16.20
CA GLU A 719 41.14 -3.63 -16.49
C GLU A 719 41.14 -2.54 -15.43
N THR A 720 42.30 -1.97 -15.12
CA THR A 720 42.40 -0.71 -14.38
C THR A 720 43.20 0.32 -15.17
N SER A 721 42.76 1.59 -15.15
CA SER A 721 43.39 2.70 -15.87
C SER A 721 43.49 3.96 -15.00
N GLY A 722 44.47 4.83 -15.24
CA GLY A 722 44.70 6.08 -14.48
C GLY A 722 44.97 7.28 -15.37
N SER A 723 45.11 8.47 -14.77
CA SER A 723 45.27 9.75 -15.47
C SER A 723 46.72 10.11 -15.83
N ASN A 724 47.71 9.47 -15.19
CA ASN A 724 49.13 9.73 -15.38
C ASN A 724 49.88 8.44 -15.77
N ASP A 725 50.66 8.51 -16.85
CA ASP A 725 51.46 7.42 -17.43
C ASP A 725 52.81 7.20 -16.72
N SER A 726 53.09 7.90 -15.61
CA SER A 726 54.38 7.83 -14.92
C SER A 726 54.38 6.83 -13.76
N ALA A 727 55.37 5.93 -13.75
CA ALA A 727 55.62 4.94 -12.70
C ALA A 727 56.08 5.55 -11.35
N GLN A 728 56.30 6.87 -11.29
CA GLN A 728 57.00 7.57 -10.19
C GLN A 728 56.13 8.51 -9.35
N ASP A 729 54.82 8.60 -9.59
CA ASP A 729 53.99 9.61 -8.93
C ASP A 729 53.43 9.13 -7.58
N SER A 730 53.76 9.85 -6.50
CA SER A 730 53.22 9.70 -5.14
C SER A 730 51.79 10.25 -5.02
N SER A 731 51.04 10.31 -6.11
CA SER A 731 49.69 10.85 -6.15
C SER A 731 48.67 9.82 -5.67
N ASP A 732 47.66 10.31 -4.96
CA ASP A 732 46.58 9.56 -4.28
C ASP A 732 45.72 8.66 -5.19
N ASN A 733 46.08 8.48 -6.46
CA ASN A 733 45.39 7.66 -7.45
C ASN A 733 46.14 6.33 -7.67
N ASN A 734 46.10 5.44 -6.69
CA ASN A 734 46.68 4.09 -6.82
C ASN A 734 45.80 3.20 -7.71
N THR A 735 46.06 3.19 -9.01
CA THR A 735 45.29 2.41 -10.00
C THR A 735 45.62 0.91 -10.01
N GLY A 736 45.96 0.32 -8.86
CA GLY A 736 46.25 -1.11 -8.72
C GLY A 736 44.98 -1.96 -8.59
N LEU A 737 45.09 -3.25 -8.91
CA LEU A 737 44.05 -4.25 -8.72
C LEU A 737 44.49 -5.28 -7.67
N THR A 738 43.66 -5.48 -6.65
CA THR A 738 43.83 -6.55 -5.66
C THR A 738 42.77 -7.62 -5.83
N ILE A 739 43.19 -8.89 -5.91
CA ILE A 739 42.31 -10.05 -5.98
C ILE A 739 42.64 -10.99 -4.81
N ALA A 740 41.66 -11.29 -3.95
CA ALA A 740 41.85 -12.13 -2.76
C ALA A 740 40.76 -13.20 -2.61
N ALA A 741 41.16 -14.47 -2.52
CA ALA A 741 40.23 -15.61 -2.46
C ALA A 741 40.89 -16.86 -1.86
N GLN A 742 40.14 -17.95 -1.70
CA GLN A 742 40.72 -19.28 -1.46
C GLN A 742 41.40 -19.79 -2.74
N ASN A 743 40.64 -19.83 -3.84
CA ASN A 743 41.16 -20.14 -5.17
C ASN A 743 40.85 -18.99 -6.13
N VAL A 744 41.80 -18.64 -6.98
CA VAL A 744 41.61 -17.64 -8.05
C VAL A 744 41.78 -18.33 -9.41
N LYS A 745 40.73 -18.30 -10.23
CA LYS A 745 40.72 -18.82 -11.60
C LYS A 745 40.59 -17.69 -12.61
N VAL A 746 41.61 -17.51 -13.44
CA VAL A 746 41.68 -16.46 -14.46
C VAL A 746 41.49 -17.08 -15.83
N ASN A 747 40.31 -16.89 -16.42
CA ASN A 747 40.00 -17.42 -17.76
C ASN A 747 40.16 -16.37 -18.87
N ASN A 748 40.36 -15.09 -18.52
CA ASN A 748 40.54 -13.98 -19.46
C ASN A 748 41.54 -12.96 -18.93
N ASN A 749 41.85 -11.94 -19.74
CA ASN A 749 42.93 -11.01 -19.46
C ASN A 749 42.64 -10.12 -18.25
N ILE A 750 43.68 -9.93 -17.44
CA ILE A 750 43.74 -8.95 -16.35
C ILE A 750 44.83 -7.94 -16.73
N THR A 751 44.46 -6.67 -16.85
CA THR A 751 45.43 -5.60 -17.12
C THR A 751 45.30 -4.52 -16.06
N SER A 752 46.39 -4.15 -15.40
CA SER A 752 46.41 -3.00 -14.51
C SER A 752 47.40 -1.97 -14.99
N ASN A 753 47.06 -0.69 -14.84
CA ASN A 753 48.01 0.39 -15.10
C ASN A 753 49.19 0.37 -14.11
N LYS A 754 48.96 0.05 -12.81
CA LYS A 754 50.01 0.05 -11.78
C LYS A 754 50.37 -1.36 -11.33
N THR A 755 49.60 -1.95 -10.41
CA THR A 755 49.93 -3.26 -9.82
C THR A 755 48.81 -4.26 -10.00
N VAL A 756 49.16 -5.52 -10.23
CA VAL A 756 48.21 -6.64 -10.07
C VAL A 756 48.68 -7.49 -8.89
N ASN A 757 47.89 -7.53 -7.82
CA ASN A 757 48.17 -8.35 -6.64
C ASN A 757 47.12 -9.45 -6.53
N ILE A 758 47.53 -10.70 -6.72
CA ILE A 758 46.67 -11.87 -6.55
C ILE A 758 47.14 -12.64 -5.32
N THR A 759 46.25 -12.79 -4.34
CA THR A 759 46.49 -13.61 -3.15
C THR A 759 45.44 -14.70 -3.07
N ALA A 760 45.85 -15.95 -3.26
CA ALA A 760 45.02 -17.12 -3.06
C ALA A 760 45.53 -17.91 -1.85
N SER A 761 44.65 -18.35 -0.95
CA SER A 761 45.11 -19.18 0.17
C SER A 761 45.46 -20.62 -0.24
N GLU A 762 44.91 -21.11 -1.36
CA GLU A 762 45.11 -22.49 -1.84
C GLU A 762 45.67 -22.55 -3.27
N ASN A 763 44.99 -21.99 -4.27
CA ASN A 763 45.41 -22.17 -5.67
C ASN A 763 45.16 -20.96 -6.57
N VAL A 764 46.10 -20.71 -7.50
CA VAL A 764 45.92 -19.79 -8.64
C VAL A 764 46.02 -20.60 -9.93
N THR A 765 44.98 -20.52 -10.76
CA THR A 765 44.97 -21.15 -12.09
C THR A 765 44.70 -20.11 -13.17
N THR A 766 45.41 -20.20 -14.28
CA THR A 766 45.17 -19.33 -15.44
C THR A 766 44.91 -20.18 -16.69
N LYS A 767 44.06 -19.71 -17.59
CA LYS A 767 43.80 -20.38 -18.88
C LYS A 767 44.92 -20.04 -19.86
N ALA A 768 45.34 -21.02 -20.67
CA ALA A 768 46.26 -20.77 -21.78
C ALA A 768 45.71 -19.66 -22.70
N GLY A 769 46.58 -18.72 -23.08
CA GLY A 769 46.21 -17.54 -23.88
C GLY A 769 45.57 -16.38 -23.10
N SER A 770 45.37 -16.51 -21.79
CA SER A 770 45.09 -15.35 -20.93
C SER A 770 46.39 -14.63 -20.54
N THR A 771 46.31 -13.33 -20.31
CA THR A 771 47.45 -12.52 -19.84
C THR A 771 47.10 -11.80 -18.54
N ILE A 772 48.01 -11.85 -17.57
CA ILE A 772 48.03 -10.99 -16.38
C ILE A 772 49.12 -9.95 -16.60
N ASN A 773 48.74 -8.68 -16.76
CA ASN A 773 49.65 -7.61 -17.13
C ASN A 773 49.60 -6.43 -16.15
N ALA A 774 50.75 -5.94 -15.71
CA ALA A 774 50.91 -4.62 -15.10
C ALA A 774 51.74 -3.71 -16.02
N THR A 775 51.16 -2.61 -16.50
CA THR A 775 51.85 -1.74 -17.47
C THR A 775 53.00 -0.96 -16.83
N ASN A 776 52.74 -0.26 -15.72
CA ASN A 776 53.67 0.68 -15.09
C ASN A 776 54.16 0.25 -13.69
N GLY A 777 53.92 -1.00 -13.29
CA GLY A 777 54.28 -1.47 -11.95
C GLY A 777 54.30 -2.98 -11.82
N LYS A 778 54.18 -3.48 -10.59
CA LYS A 778 54.49 -4.87 -10.26
C LYS A 778 53.31 -5.82 -10.45
N VAL A 779 53.56 -7.03 -10.95
CA VAL A 779 52.66 -8.17 -10.76
C VAL A 779 53.14 -9.03 -9.60
N SER A 780 52.29 -9.29 -8.62
CA SER A 780 52.57 -10.18 -7.48
C SER A 780 51.49 -11.25 -7.37
N ILE A 781 51.89 -12.52 -7.43
CA ILE A 781 51.01 -13.67 -7.24
C ILE A 781 51.51 -14.44 -6.03
N THR A 782 50.66 -14.62 -5.02
CA THR A 782 50.95 -15.41 -3.84
C THR A 782 49.90 -16.48 -3.69
N THR A 783 50.34 -17.73 -3.59
CA THR A 783 49.47 -18.91 -3.53
C THR A 783 50.12 -20.05 -2.74
N LYS A 784 49.40 -21.15 -2.53
CA LYS A 784 49.97 -22.39 -2.01
C LYS A 784 50.36 -23.34 -3.13
N THR A 785 49.50 -23.50 -4.13
CA THR A 785 49.83 -24.17 -5.39
C THR A 785 49.46 -23.29 -6.58
N GLY A 786 50.07 -23.51 -7.75
CA GLY A 786 49.77 -22.70 -8.92
C GLY A 786 49.90 -23.47 -10.23
N ASP A 787 48.93 -23.28 -11.13
CA ASP A 787 48.96 -23.75 -12.53
C ASP A 787 48.78 -22.55 -13.46
N ILE A 788 49.87 -21.84 -13.71
CA ILE A 788 49.89 -20.56 -14.43
C ILE A 788 50.24 -20.82 -15.91
N LYS A 789 49.22 -21.19 -16.69
CA LYS A 789 49.31 -21.46 -18.14
C LYS A 789 49.23 -20.20 -19.03
N GLY A 790 48.68 -19.12 -18.50
CA GLY A 790 48.64 -17.80 -19.13
C GLY A 790 49.97 -17.06 -19.00
N GLU A 791 50.12 -16.00 -19.79
CA GLU A 791 51.27 -15.11 -19.69
C GLU A 791 51.14 -14.21 -18.45
N VAL A 792 52.22 -14.06 -17.69
CA VAL A 792 52.31 -13.08 -16.59
C VAL A 792 53.38 -12.07 -16.94
N LYS A 793 53.02 -10.80 -17.07
CA LYS A 793 54.00 -9.78 -17.46
C LYS A 793 53.88 -8.47 -16.72
N SER A 794 55.00 -7.79 -16.60
CA SER A 794 55.07 -6.37 -16.31
C SER A 794 55.90 -5.68 -17.38
N ASN A 795 55.41 -4.59 -17.97
CA ASN A 795 56.16 -3.92 -19.04
C ASN A 795 57.34 -3.08 -18.51
N SER A 796 57.28 -2.63 -17.25
CA SER A 796 58.28 -1.71 -16.68
C SER A 796 58.58 -1.94 -15.19
N GLY A 797 57.95 -2.93 -14.57
CA GLY A 797 58.14 -3.31 -13.18
C GLY A 797 58.50 -4.77 -13.03
N ASN A 798 58.51 -5.23 -11.78
CA ASN A 798 58.89 -6.60 -11.45
C ASN A 798 57.71 -7.57 -11.56
N VAL A 799 58.01 -8.85 -11.76
CA VAL A 799 57.05 -9.93 -11.57
C VAL A 799 57.53 -10.83 -10.44
N GLU A 800 56.67 -11.03 -9.44
CA GLU A 800 56.90 -11.96 -8.34
C GLU A 800 55.80 -13.01 -8.30
N ILE A 801 56.17 -14.29 -8.34
CA ILE A 801 55.25 -15.42 -8.22
C ILE A 801 55.76 -16.34 -7.12
N THR A 802 54.99 -16.46 -6.05
CA THR A 802 55.37 -17.22 -4.86
C THR A 802 54.31 -18.28 -4.54
N ALA A 803 54.72 -19.54 -4.52
CA ALA A 803 53.95 -20.68 -4.05
C ALA A 803 54.61 -21.29 -2.81
N ASN A 804 53.83 -21.46 -1.73
CA ASN A 804 54.34 -21.97 -0.45
C ASN A 804 54.00 -23.45 -0.16
N GLY A 805 53.34 -24.13 -1.08
CA GLY A 805 53.00 -25.55 -1.03
C GLY A 805 53.79 -26.39 -2.04
N ASP A 806 53.18 -27.47 -2.54
CA ASP A 806 53.92 -28.57 -3.16
C ASP A 806 54.29 -28.36 -4.64
N THR A 807 53.54 -27.55 -5.39
CA THR A 807 53.75 -27.38 -6.84
C THR A 807 53.47 -25.97 -7.36
N LEU A 808 54.30 -25.53 -8.29
CA LEU A 808 54.12 -24.30 -9.07
C LEU A 808 54.50 -24.56 -10.54
N ASN A 809 53.52 -24.51 -11.43
CA ASN A 809 53.74 -24.59 -12.88
C ASN A 809 53.59 -23.19 -13.48
N VAL A 810 54.57 -22.78 -14.29
CA VAL A 810 54.57 -21.47 -14.95
C VAL A 810 54.82 -21.59 -16.45
N SER A 811 54.15 -20.74 -17.20
CA SER A 811 54.34 -20.54 -18.64
C SER A 811 55.18 -19.28 -18.88
N ASN A 812 54.78 -18.45 -19.85
CA ASN A 812 55.49 -17.20 -20.17
C ASN A 812 55.44 -16.20 -19.01
N VAL A 813 56.60 -15.72 -18.58
CA VAL A 813 56.72 -14.68 -17.55
C VAL A 813 57.69 -13.60 -18.01
N SER A 814 57.35 -12.31 -17.90
CA SER A 814 58.29 -11.23 -18.24
C SER A 814 58.21 -9.98 -17.36
N GLY A 815 59.34 -9.32 -17.11
CA GLY A 815 59.43 -8.10 -16.30
C GLY A 815 60.82 -7.48 -16.29
N ASN A 816 61.05 -6.47 -15.44
CA ASN A 816 62.40 -5.96 -15.16
C ASN A 816 63.21 -7.00 -14.39
N ALA A 817 62.82 -7.25 -13.13
CA ALA A 817 63.22 -8.44 -12.40
C ALA A 817 62.06 -9.44 -12.34
N VAL A 818 62.35 -10.71 -12.61
CA VAL A 818 61.41 -11.82 -12.46
C VAL A 818 61.87 -12.71 -11.30
N THR A 819 61.02 -12.86 -10.29
CA THR A 819 61.26 -13.73 -9.13
C THR A 819 60.18 -14.79 -9.06
N ILE A 820 60.57 -16.07 -9.10
CA ILE A 820 59.64 -17.19 -9.01
C ILE A 820 60.09 -18.13 -7.90
N THR A 821 59.26 -18.27 -6.88
CA THR A 821 59.59 -19.04 -5.68
C THR A 821 58.56 -20.15 -5.45
N ALA A 822 59.00 -21.40 -5.45
CA ALA A 822 58.25 -22.57 -5.00
C ALA A 822 58.85 -23.09 -3.68
N ASP A 823 58.61 -22.37 -2.58
CA ASP A 823 59.34 -22.46 -1.30
C ASP A 823 59.53 -23.91 -0.80
N LYS A 824 58.45 -24.70 -0.82
CA LYS A 824 58.44 -26.10 -0.36
C LYS A 824 58.25 -27.11 -1.46
N GLY A 825 58.12 -26.64 -2.70
CA GLY A 825 57.53 -27.41 -3.79
C GLY A 825 58.38 -27.51 -5.03
N LYS A 826 57.84 -28.23 -6.02
CA LYS A 826 58.42 -28.35 -7.34
C LYS A 826 58.03 -27.16 -8.21
N LEU A 827 59.01 -26.47 -8.78
CA LEU A 827 58.82 -25.49 -9.85
C LEU A 827 58.95 -26.16 -11.22
N THR A 828 57.91 -26.08 -12.05
CA THR A 828 57.95 -26.56 -13.44
C THR A 828 57.77 -25.40 -14.40
N THR A 829 58.73 -25.18 -15.30
CA THR A 829 58.58 -24.24 -16.42
C THR A 829 58.15 -25.02 -17.66
N GLN A 830 57.08 -24.59 -18.32
CA GLN A 830 56.51 -25.33 -19.44
C GLN A 830 57.46 -25.38 -20.65
N ALA A 831 57.48 -26.50 -21.36
CA ALA A 831 58.22 -26.61 -22.61
C ALA A 831 57.78 -25.53 -23.61
N GLY A 832 58.74 -24.85 -24.23
CA GLY A 832 58.49 -23.75 -25.16
C GLY A 832 58.04 -22.42 -24.52
N SER A 833 57.95 -22.34 -23.19
CA SER A 833 57.70 -21.07 -22.49
C SER A 833 58.96 -20.22 -22.34
N THR A 834 58.79 -18.93 -22.12
CA THR A 834 59.89 -17.97 -21.89
C THR A 834 59.69 -17.22 -20.58
N ILE A 835 60.68 -17.29 -19.69
CA ILE A 835 60.79 -16.49 -18.47
C ILE A 835 61.90 -15.46 -18.71
N ASN A 836 61.54 -14.19 -18.87
CA ASN A 836 62.47 -13.14 -19.26
C ASN A 836 62.46 -11.94 -18.31
N GLY A 837 63.57 -11.69 -17.64
CA GLY A 837 63.79 -10.49 -16.82
C GLY A 837 64.86 -9.61 -17.45
N THR A 838 64.53 -8.40 -17.88
CA THR A 838 65.51 -7.52 -18.56
C THR A 838 66.73 -7.22 -17.67
N GLU A 839 66.53 -7.10 -16.36
CA GLU A 839 67.60 -6.92 -15.36
C GLU A 839 68.04 -8.27 -14.76
N SER A 840 67.08 -9.06 -14.29
CA SER A 840 67.42 -10.36 -13.68
C SER A 840 66.26 -11.33 -13.67
N VAL A 841 66.60 -12.62 -13.66
CA VAL A 841 65.67 -13.69 -13.30
C VAL A 841 66.22 -14.47 -12.13
N THR A 842 65.41 -14.65 -11.10
CA THR A 842 65.72 -15.51 -9.95
C THR A 842 64.61 -16.52 -9.76
N THR A 843 64.94 -17.80 -9.81
CA THR A 843 64.03 -18.88 -9.44
C THR A 843 64.56 -19.63 -8.22
N SER A 844 63.66 -20.01 -7.32
CA SER A 844 63.97 -20.78 -6.12
C SER A 844 62.91 -21.84 -5.88
N SER A 845 63.31 -23.05 -5.52
CA SER A 845 62.38 -24.18 -5.35
C SER A 845 62.95 -25.26 -4.45
N GLN A 846 62.12 -26.21 -3.99
CA GLN A 846 62.65 -27.46 -3.44
C GLN A 846 63.25 -28.32 -4.55
N SER A 847 62.49 -28.50 -5.64
CA SER A 847 62.95 -29.14 -6.87
C SER A 847 62.53 -28.34 -8.09
N GLY A 848 63.31 -28.36 -9.16
CA GLY A 848 63.03 -27.61 -10.38
C GLY A 848 63.07 -28.50 -11.62
N ASP A 849 62.06 -28.39 -12.48
CA ASP A 849 62.05 -28.93 -13.84
C ASP A 849 61.94 -27.77 -14.84
N ILE A 850 63.04 -27.46 -15.51
CA ILE A 850 63.13 -26.36 -16.46
C ILE A 850 62.91 -26.91 -17.88
N GLY A 851 61.72 -26.70 -18.43
CA GLY A 851 61.38 -27.09 -19.80
C GLY A 851 61.50 -25.95 -20.82
N GLY A 852 61.39 -24.70 -20.38
CA GLY A 852 61.40 -23.50 -21.22
C GLY A 852 62.74 -22.75 -21.28
N THR A 853 62.69 -21.53 -21.82
CA THR A 853 63.80 -20.58 -21.80
C THR A 853 63.75 -19.70 -20.56
N ILE A 854 64.86 -19.53 -19.85
CA ILE A 854 65.04 -18.55 -18.77
C ILE A 854 66.11 -17.56 -19.22
N SER A 855 65.78 -16.28 -19.33
CA SER A 855 66.69 -15.26 -19.84
C SER A 855 66.70 -13.96 -19.06
N GLY A 856 67.87 -13.33 -18.93
CA GLY A 856 67.98 -11.98 -18.37
C GLY A 856 69.40 -11.43 -18.34
N ASN A 857 69.64 -10.26 -17.77
CA ASN A 857 71.03 -9.77 -17.64
C ASN A 857 71.83 -10.56 -16.59
N THR A 858 71.16 -11.03 -15.53
CA THR A 858 71.68 -12.04 -14.60
C THR A 858 70.62 -13.10 -14.36
N VAL A 859 71.00 -14.38 -14.32
CA VAL A 859 70.05 -15.49 -14.15
C VAL A 859 70.50 -16.39 -13.01
N ASN A 860 69.67 -16.52 -11.98
CA ASN A 860 69.91 -17.38 -10.83
C ASN A 860 68.81 -18.45 -10.74
N VAL A 861 69.18 -19.72 -10.84
CA VAL A 861 68.24 -20.85 -10.74
C VAL A 861 68.64 -21.72 -9.56
N THR A 862 67.80 -21.76 -8.53
CA THR A 862 68.10 -22.48 -7.28
C THR A 862 67.06 -23.56 -7.01
N ALA A 863 67.53 -24.76 -6.68
CA ALA A 863 66.74 -25.82 -6.07
C ALA A 863 67.45 -26.30 -4.79
N THR A 864 66.74 -26.67 -3.74
CA THR A 864 67.39 -27.21 -2.53
C THR A 864 67.67 -28.71 -2.62
N ASP A 865 66.92 -29.45 -3.44
CA ASP A 865 67.08 -30.89 -3.65
C ASP A 865 67.53 -31.19 -5.09
N SER A 866 66.61 -31.35 -6.05
CA SER A 866 66.97 -31.69 -7.43
C SER A 866 66.62 -30.59 -8.44
N LEU A 867 67.51 -30.31 -9.39
CA LEU A 867 67.25 -29.43 -10.53
C LEU A 867 67.51 -30.14 -11.85
N THR A 868 66.48 -30.24 -12.69
CA THR A 868 66.55 -30.85 -14.02
C THR A 868 66.28 -29.81 -15.09
N THR A 869 67.12 -29.73 -16.12
CA THR A 869 66.82 -28.98 -17.35
C THR A 869 66.53 -29.98 -18.48
N GLN A 870 65.53 -29.71 -19.30
CA GLN A 870 65.12 -30.59 -20.41
C GLN A 870 65.92 -30.28 -21.68
N GLU A 871 66.00 -31.21 -22.63
CA GLU A 871 66.80 -31.06 -23.87
C GLU A 871 66.50 -29.77 -24.66
N SER A 872 65.24 -29.34 -24.69
CA SER A 872 64.81 -28.12 -25.41
C SER A 872 64.84 -26.84 -24.56
N SER A 873 65.29 -26.93 -23.30
CA SER A 873 65.37 -25.78 -22.40
C SER A 873 66.64 -24.95 -22.67
N SER A 874 66.58 -23.67 -22.32
CA SER A 874 67.73 -22.75 -22.46
C SER A 874 67.80 -21.82 -21.26
N ILE A 875 68.98 -21.66 -20.66
CA ILE A 875 69.22 -20.69 -19.58
C ILE A 875 70.28 -19.71 -20.06
N THR A 876 69.89 -18.48 -20.36
CA THR A 876 70.75 -17.52 -21.04
C THR A 876 70.89 -16.23 -20.25
N SER A 877 72.09 -15.69 -20.11
CA SER A 877 72.28 -14.29 -19.70
C SER A 877 73.02 -13.46 -20.74
N SER A 878 72.58 -12.20 -20.93
CA SER A 878 73.05 -11.36 -22.04
C SER A 878 74.44 -10.77 -21.82
N ASN A 879 74.73 -10.24 -20.62
CA ASN A 879 76.01 -9.59 -20.31
C ASN A 879 76.52 -9.91 -18.88
N GLY A 880 75.98 -10.95 -18.23
CA GLY A 880 76.22 -11.18 -16.81
C GLY A 880 76.46 -12.64 -16.45
N GLN A 881 76.08 -12.99 -15.23
CA GLN A 881 76.30 -14.29 -14.62
C GLN A 881 75.03 -15.15 -14.74
N THR A 882 75.21 -16.40 -15.14
CA THR A 882 74.23 -17.45 -14.92
C THR A 882 74.72 -18.34 -13.77
N THR A 883 73.96 -18.43 -12.68
CA THR A 883 74.26 -19.30 -11.54
C THR A 883 73.16 -20.32 -11.36
N LEU A 884 73.55 -21.59 -11.27
CA LEU A 884 72.65 -22.70 -11.02
C LEU A 884 73.08 -23.39 -9.73
N THR A 885 72.18 -23.49 -8.75
CA THR A 885 72.47 -24.11 -7.45
C THR A 885 71.48 -25.24 -7.16
N ALA A 886 71.99 -26.43 -6.83
CA ALA A 886 71.16 -27.59 -6.47
C ALA A 886 71.88 -28.51 -5.46
N LYS A 887 71.19 -29.48 -4.87
CA LYS A 887 71.89 -30.63 -4.26
C LYS A 887 72.29 -31.61 -5.37
N ASP A 888 71.32 -32.03 -6.19
CA ASP A 888 71.55 -32.85 -7.38
C ASP A 888 71.07 -32.10 -8.63
N GLY A 889 71.92 -32.00 -9.67
CA GLY A 889 71.64 -31.31 -10.92
C GLY A 889 71.73 -32.25 -12.12
N SER A 890 70.74 -32.18 -13.04
CA SER A 890 70.74 -32.90 -14.32
C SER A 890 70.49 -31.90 -15.45
N ILE A 891 71.51 -31.60 -16.24
CA ILE A 891 71.46 -30.57 -17.29
C ILE A 891 71.37 -31.27 -18.65
N ALA A 892 70.20 -31.24 -19.29
CA ALA A 892 70.05 -31.71 -20.68
C ALA A 892 69.92 -30.56 -21.70
N GLY A 893 69.55 -29.36 -21.24
CA GLY A 893 69.37 -28.19 -22.10
C GLY A 893 70.64 -27.37 -22.33
N ARG A 894 70.45 -26.15 -22.84
CA ARG A 894 71.52 -25.19 -23.13
C ARG A 894 71.71 -24.18 -22.00
N ILE A 895 72.95 -23.78 -21.73
CA ILE A 895 73.27 -22.68 -20.82
C ILE A 895 74.25 -21.75 -21.54
N ASN A 896 73.94 -20.46 -21.66
CA ASN A 896 74.80 -19.49 -22.33
C ASN A 896 74.93 -18.19 -21.52
N ALA A 897 76.16 -17.75 -21.19
CA ALA A 897 76.39 -16.53 -20.42
C ALA A 897 77.80 -15.99 -20.61
N ALA A 898 78.07 -14.76 -20.10
CA ALA A 898 79.45 -14.29 -19.97
C ALA A 898 80.20 -15.08 -18.88
N ASN A 899 79.52 -15.41 -17.78
CA ASN A 899 80.03 -16.32 -16.77
C ASN A 899 78.96 -17.34 -16.40
N VAL A 900 79.35 -18.61 -16.29
CA VAL A 900 78.47 -19.71 -15.84
C VAL A 900 79.03 -20.30 -14.55
N THR A 901 78.18 -20.46 -13.54
CA THR A 901 78.53 -21.13 -12.30
C THR A 901 77.50 -22.21 -12.00
N LEU A 902 77.92 -23.47 -12.03
CA LEU A 902 77.13 -24.61 -11.64
C LEU A 902 77.59 -25.05 -10.25
N ASN A 903 76.73 -24.94 -9.25
CA ASN A 903 77.05 -25.24 -7.86
C ASN A 903 76.13 -26.35 -7.34
N THR A 904 76.65 -27.56 -7.27
CA THR A 904 75.93 -28.72 -6.71
C THR A 904 76.64 -29.22 -5.46
N THR A 905 75.89 -29.54 -4.40
CA THR A 905 76.50 -30.14 -3.19
C THR A 905 76.62 -31.67 -3.29
N GLY A 906 75.84 -32.29 -4.17
CA GLY A 906 75.80 -33.72 -4.46
C GLY A 906 76.30 -34.03 -5.86
N THR A 907 75.41 -34.52 -6.73
CA THR A 907 75.75 -34.97 -8.08
C THR A 907 75.35 -33.93 -9.12
N LEU A 908 76.26 -33.56 -10.01
CA LEU A 908 75.96 -32.85 -11.26
C LEU A 908 76.11 -33.82 -12.42
N THR A 909 75.10 -33.92 -13.27
CA THR A 909 75.15 -34.66 -14.54
C THR A 909 74.85 -33.70 -15.69
N THR A 910 75.73 -33.61 -16.70
CA THR A 910 75.38 -33.03 -18.00
C THR A 910 75.08 -34.19 -18.94
N VAL A 911 73.92 -34.14 -19.60
CA VAL A 911 73.43 -35.22 -20.48
C VAL A 911 74.03 -35.07 -21.87
N GLU A 912 74.22 -36.18 -22.59
CA GLU A 912 74.63 -36.15 -24.00
C GLU A 912 73.69 -35.24 -24.82
N GLY A 913 74.26 -34.30 -25.58
CA GLY A 913 73.51 -33.28 -26.33
C GLY A 913 73.23 -31.97 -25.58
N SER A 914 73.52 -31.89 -24.27
CA SER A 914 73.52 -30.61 -23.53
C SER A 914 74.70 -29.73 -23.93
N ASP A 915 74.54 -28.40 -23.83
CA ASP A 915 75.53 -27.42 -24.26
C ASP A 915 75.66 -26.26 -23.28
N ILE A 916 76.80 -26.18 -22.60
CA ILE A 916 77.13 -25.12 -21.64
C ILE A 916 78.23 -24.24 -22.24
N ASN A 917 77.92 -23.00 -22.54
CA ASN A 917 78.84 -22.05 -23.15
C ASN A 917 78.99 -20.80 -22.27
N ALA A 918 80.20 -20.57 -21.76
CA ALA A 918 80.56 -19.35 -21.06
C ALA A 918 81.61 -18.57 -21.87
N THR A 919 81.34 -17.35 -22.32
CA THR A 919 82.35 -16.54 -23.06
C THR A 919 83.41 -15.91 -22.13
N GLY A 920 83.66 -16.53 -21.00
CA GLY A 920 84.40 -15.98 -19.87
C GLY A 920 84.68 -17.11 -18.88
N THR A 921 84.20 -17.01 -17.65
CA THR A 921 84.46 -18.06 -16.65
C THR A 921 83.35 -19.10 -16.61
N LEU A 922 83.72 -20.38 -16.79
CA LEU A 922 82.90 -21.54 -16.46
C LEU A 922 83.41 -22.17 -15.16
N ALA A 923 82.62 -22.07 -14.09
CA ALA A 923 82.91 -22.71 -12.80
C ALA A 923 81.94 -23.85 -12.53
N ILE A 924 82.45 -25.08 -12.40
CA ILE A 924 81.68 -26.27 -12.07
C ILE A 924 82.11 -26.75 -10.69
N ASN A 925 81.21 -26.65 -9.70
CA ASN A 925 81.43 -27.12 -8.33
C ASN A 925 80.46 -28.27 -8.04
N ALA A 926 80.98 -29.43 -7.69
CA ALA A 926 80.17 -30.63 -7.39
C ALA A 926 80.87 -31.56 -6.40
N LYS A 927 80.15 -32.45 -5.72
CA LYS A 927 80.81 -33.61 -5.09
C LYS A 927 81.16 -34.65 -6.16
N ASN A 928 80.17 -34.99 -6.99
CA ASN A 928 80.33 -35.89 -8.13
C ASN A 928 79.88 -35.16 -9.41
N ALA A 929 80.77 -34.97 -10.39
CA ALA A 929 80.43 -34.39 -11.68
C ALA A 929 80.53 -35.45 -12.79
N LYS A 930 79.42 -35.77 -13.44
CA LYS A 930 79.36 -36.58 -14.66
C LYS A 930 79.09 -35.67 -15.86
N LEU A 931 80.07 -35.45 -16.72
CA LEU A 931 80.03 -34.47 -17.79
C LEU A 931 79.93 -35.16 -19.16
N ASP A 932 78.73 -35.57 -19.59
CA ASP A 932 78.53 -36.26 -20.87
C ASP A 932 78.16 -35.31 -22.04
N GLY A 933 77.82 -34.06 -21.76
CA GLY A 933 77.55 -33.00 -22.76
C GLY A 933 78.75 -32.12 -23.12
N THR A 934 78.51 -31.03 -23.86
CA THR A 934 79.54 -30.01 -24.17
C THR A 934 79.57 -28.92 -23.10
N ALA A 935 80.75 -28.53 -22.67
CA ALA A 935 80.96 -27.42 -21.74
C ALA A 935 82.23 -26.64 -22.12
N SER A 936 82.11 -25.34 -22.43
CA SER A 936 83.23 -24.51 -22.87
C SER A 936 83.25 -23.15 -22.17
N GLY A 937 84.45 -22.60 -21.99
CA GLY A 937 84.65 -21.16 -21.78
C GLY A 937 86.11 -20.74 -21.68
N ASP A 938 86.40 -19.44 -21.83
CA ASP A 938 87.76 -18.87 -21.81
C ASP A 938 88.56 -19.28 -20.55
N ARG A 939 87.87 -19.47 -19.43
CA ARG A 939 88.44 -19.97 -18.18
C ARG A 939 87.53 -21.01 -17.55
N THR A 940 87.87 -22.28 -17.70
CA THR A 940 87.11 -23.39 -17.13
C THR A 940 87.76 -23.94 -15.86
N ALA A 941 87.00 -24.01 -14.77
CA ALA A 941 87.39 -24.61 -13.50
C ALA A 941 86.39 -25.68 -13.08
N VAL A 942 86.85 -26.94 -12.96
CA VAL A 942 86.04 -28.06 -12.46
C VAL A 942 86.53 -28.46 -11.07
N ASN A 943 85.77 -28.08 -10.06
CA ASN A 943 86.00 -28.39 -8.66
C ASN A 943 85.07 -29.53 -8.23
N ALA A 944 85.49 -30.78 -8.50
CA ALA A 944 84.75 -31.97 -8.09
C ALA A 944 85.63 -32.96 -7.31
N THR A 945 85.04 -33.68 -6.35
CA THR A 945 85.73 -34.79 -5.67
C THR A 945 85.90 -35.97 -6.63
N ASN A 946 84.86 -36.28 -7.39
CA ASN A 946 84.87 -37.28 -8.45
C ASN A 946 84.35 -36.64 -9.75
N ALA A 947 85.17 -36.64 -10.81
CA ALA A 947 84.78 -36.20 -12.14
C ALA A 947 84.88 -37.35 -13.14
N SER A 948 83.86 -37.53 -13.97
CA SER A 948 83.80 -38.52 -15.05
C SER A 948 82.93 -38.01 -16.20
N GLY A 949 82.91 -38.70 -17.35
CA GLY A 949 81.99 -38.39 -18.45
C GLY A 949 82.62 -38.64 -19.82
N SER A 950 81.78 -38.74 -20.85
CA SER A 950 82.19 -38.89 -22.26
C SER A 950 82.13 -37.60 -23.07
N GLY A 951 81.73 -36.49 -22.45
CA GLY A 951 81.53 -35.19 -23.09
C GLY A 951 82.83 -34.41 -23.31
N SER A 952 82.70 -33.21 -23.88
CA SER A 952 83.83 -32.32 -24.16
C SER A 952 83.81 -31.14 -23.18
N VAL A 953 84.89 -30.99 -22.42
CA VAL A 953 85.12 -29.82 -21.54
C VAL A 953 86.32 -29.05 -22.07
N THR A 954 86.11 -27.84 -22.57
CA THR A 954 87.14 -27.02 -23.21
C THR A 954 87.39 -25.72 -22.44
N ALA A 955 88.66 -25.32 -22.41
CA ALA A 955 89.08 -23.97 -22.03
C ALA A 955 89.72 -23.34 -23.26
N GLU A 956 89.17 -22.24 -23.76
CA GLU A 956 89.65 -21.57 -24.99
C GLU A 956 90.71 -20.51 -24.71
#